data_AF-A0A2E0TE30-F1
#
_entry.id   AF-A0A2E0TE30-F1
#
_cell.length_a   1.000
_cell.length_b   1.000
_cell.length_c   1.000
_cell.angle_alpha   90.00
_cell.angle_beta   90.00
_cell.angle_gamma   90.00
#
_symmetry.space_group_name_H-M   'P 1'
#
loop_
_entity.id
_entity.type
_entity.pdbx_description
1 polymer ?
#
loop_
_entity_poly.entity_id
_entity_poly.type
_entity_poly.pdbx_seq_one_letter_code
_entity_poly.pdbx_strand_id
1 'polypeptide(L)'
;MLPVPQVVCGGDSVEAGMRGWWLGAACLSLVVACGDPIVGGPDSDAGVECVEGSGNIPCDGMCVDPSTDDANCGACGVTCGADEVCREGSCQLPCLAAETQCGDVCADLSSDVDHCGACGVECAEGEVCSEGTCGLSCGGSTPVRCDDSCVDTDSNRDHCGACGVECAEGEVCSGGACGLSCGGTTPTLCDDACVDTQTDRTNCGSCGNVCPEGQFCSDGTCGLACGGETPTLCGTRCVDTQIDRNHCGGCDMPCGAGELCSDGACGLSCGGDTPTQCGTRCVDTDTDRQHCGGCDMPCGPGEVCSDGTCSLSCGGDTPTQCGTACVDTDTDRAHCGGCDMPCDAGEVCSDGACGLSCGGDTPTQCGSACVDTDTDRAHCGGCDMPCAAGEVCSDGSCGLSCGGDTPTLCGSACVDTDTDRRHCGGCDMPCAAGEVCSDGACGLSCGGDTPTQCGSACVDTDTDRAHCGGCDMPCAAGEVCSGGTCGLSCGGDTPTLCGAACVDTDTNRFHCGACDDACPSGEVCIGGACTLGCGGATPDLCAGGCVDTQSNRLHCGACDNACGAGEVCSLGACVASCGSGLSDCSGSCVDTDTDPANCGGCGTTCAMAPESAGVCIGGSCSYFCEPGFGDCNGDLGMAGGDGCETSLVGSALNCGACGSTCGAGDVCMGGACIQTTSTREDDEFSTGDRSGTDYDMDAGGLVLDSTAAVDDFLWIPNTAESSMSKWDARTNTEVGRYRVGLPSGECVGSCCWNNGCNMPSRVVVDGSGDAYVANRGFSMQGTVTKIAANIDDCVDRNGNGMIDTSTGSTALPFDEDECVLWTAPVGPSNAVLRALAIDAGDTEHPEGYPWVGAYNTRQFWKLDPDTGAVLLGPVGVSINPYGAIVLSDGTLYASGLGTTSLAVFDTTSAAPTATTVTVPRPAGTPNWLHYGMTADANGRLWFSYANNIQGYDPATGQSTGSLAIPGGGSLLRGITVDSVGRVWAAVDASPMRLAYWDADAFVPNGLIDTAEITQITMPGGYTGASAVGADSSGIIWYANYNTPTALFRVDPATGDVTTSTGPNQVYSYSDFTGGVRRTVIATGTYDETFDALCDSPTWETLGFGVDTPAGTTVTFVGRTADTIAGLATADAVTIAEAPTDGTPADVLTAFMGAGVTPGRYFRLTTILAGEPGSTPVVRDYTLGWSCP
;
A
#
# COMPACT_ATOMS: atom_id res chain seq x y z
N MET A 1 -22.94 -49.53 -59.81
CA MET A 1 -23.89 -49.52 -60.94
C MET A 1 -24.86 -48.37 -60.70
N LEU A 2 -24.77 -47.35 -61.56
CA LEU A 2 -25.77 -46.29 -61.76
C LEU A 2 -27.13 -46.92 -62.11
N PRO A 3 -28.29 -46.29 -61.76
CA PRO A 3 -28.78 -45.15 -62.55
C PRO A 3 -29.51 -44.02 -61.79
N VAL A 4 -29.44 -42.84 -62.41
CA VAL A 4 -30.24 -41.59 -62.29
C VAL A 4 -30.92 -41.41 -63.69
N PRO A 5 -31.90 -40.51 -64.03
CA PRO A 5 -32.70 -39.45 -63.33
C PRO A 5 -34.25 -39.64 -63.53
N GLN A 6 -35.22 -38.74 -63.28
CA GLN A 6 -35.35 -37.34 -62.82
C GLN A 6 -36.80 -37.12 -62.30
N VAL A 7 -36.92 -36.35 -61.21
CA VAL A 7 -37.84 -35.24 -60.90
C VAL A 7 -39.33 -35.37 -61.25
N VAL A 8 -40.13 -35.65 -60.22
CA VAL A 8 -41.27 -34.89 -59.63
C VAL A 8 -41.80 -35.77 -58.47
N CYS A 9 -42.27 -35.18 -57.37
CA CYS A 9 -43.44 -35.57 -56.53
C CYS A 9 -43.23 -35.02 -55.12
N GLY A 10 -44.22 -34.52 -54.39
CA GLY A 10 -45.67 -34.64 -54.55
C GLY A 10 -46.26 -34.68 -53.13
N GLY A 11 -47.30 -33.90 -52.89
CA GLY A 11 -47.95 -33.80 -51.60
C GLY A 11 -49.01 -34.86 -51.32
N ASP A 12 -49.51 -34.75 -50.09
CA ASP A 12 -50.84 -35.05 -49.58
C ASP A 12 -51.29 -36.45 -49.18
N SER A 13 -52.04 -36.35 -48.08
CA SER A 13 -52.84 -37.28 -47.32
C SER A 13 -54.17 -37.69 -47.98
N VAL A 14 -54.64 -38.87 -47.55
CA VAL A 14 -56.04 -39.40 -47.51
C VAL A 14 -56.72 -39.82 -48.84
N GLU A 15 -57.52 -40.88 -48.70
CA GLU A 15 -58.09 -41.80 -49.69
C GLU A 15 -59.07 -41.24 -50.75
N ALA A 16 -59.03 -41.92 -51.90
CA ALA A 16 -60.12 -42.31 -52.81
C ALA A 16 -60.91 -41.27 -53.63
N GLY A 17 -60.83 -41.41 -54.96
CA GLY A 17 -62.05 -41.49 -55.80
C GLY A 17 -62.19 -40.55 -57.00
N MET A 18 -61.84 -41.09 -58.18
CA MET A 18 -62.56 -40.95 -59.47
C MET A 18 -62.58 -39.62 -60.26
N ARG A 19 -62.04 -39.74 -61.50
CA ARG A 19 -62.51 -39.17 -62.80
C ARG A 19 -62.40 -37.63 -62.93
N GLY A 20 -61.71 -37.04 -63.89
CA GLY A 20 -61.27 -37.48 -65.21
C GLY A 20 -61.60 -36.38 -66.23
N TRP A 21 -60.69 -36.17 -67.20
CA TRP A 21 -60.96 -35.62 -68.54
C TRP A 21 -61.15 -34.08 -68.61
N TRP A 22 -60.73 -33.30 -69.62
CA TRP A 22 -60.17 -33.50 -70.97
C TRP A 22 -59.68 -32.12 -71.51
N LEU A 23 -58.66 -32.14 -72.38
CA LEU A 23 -58.47 -31.33 -73.62
C LEU A 23 -58.88 -29.83 -73.71
N GLY A 24 -57.94 -29.01 -74.22
CA GLY A 24 -58.18 -28.24 -75.46
C GLY A 24 -58.26 -26.70 -75.39
N ALA A 25 -57.25 -26.06 -75.99
CA ALA A 25 -57.29 -24.97 -76.98
C ALA A 25 -58.16 -23.69 -76.82
N ALA A 26 -57.54 -22.57 -77.23
CA ALA A 26 -58.14 -21.39 -77.89
C ALA A 26 -59.01 -20.46 -77.01
N CYS A 27 -59.14 -19.15 -77.19
CA CYS A 27 -58.55 -18.03 -77.93
C CYS A 27 -59.49 -16.82 -77.63
N LEU A 28 -59.05 -15.57 -77.89
CA LEU A 28 -59.86 -14.31 -77.93
C LEU A 28 -60.35 -13.75 -76.56
N SER A 29 -60.36 -12.44 -76.26
CA SER A 29 -60.30 -11.24 -77.11
C SER A 29 -60.30 -9.91 -76.30
N LEU A 30 -59.45 -8.94 -76.72
CA LEU A 30 -59.76 -7.50 -77.05
C LEU A 30 -60.12 -6.51 -75.90
N VAL A 31 -59.74 -5.21 -75.81
CA VAL A 31 -59.23 -4.08 -76.69
C VAL A 31 -58.66 -3.00 -75.73
N VAL A 32 -57.62 -2.16 -76.00
CA VAL A 32 -57.53 -0.88 -76.78
C VAL A 32 -56.04 -0.43 -76.70
N ALA A 33 -55.19 -0.45 -77.74
CA ALA A 33 -54.94 0.50 -78.88
C ALA A 33 -54.37 1.89 -78.42
N CYS A 34 -53.29 2.51 -78.93
CA CYS A 34 -52.38 2.47 -80.11
C CYS A 34 -50.99 3.02 -79.64
N GLY A 35 -49.81 2.93 -80.28
CA GLY A 35 -49.28 2.39 -81.55
C GLY A 35 -47.77 2.74 -81.66
N ASP A 36 -47.00 1.96 -82.43
CA ASP A 36 -45.54 2.06 -82.69
C ASP A 36 -45.19 3.09 -83.84
N PRO A 37 -43.96 3.14 -84.43
CA PRO A 37 -42.61 3.54 -83.96
C PRO A 37 -41.82 4.43 -84.97
N ILE A 38 -40.70 5.11 -84.63
CA ILE A 38 -39.70 5.60 -85.64
C ILE A 38 -38.24 5.59 -85.12
N VAL A 39 -37.35 5.18 -86.04
CA VAL A 39 -35.88 5.10 -86.09
C VAL A 39 -35.14 6.47 -86.06
N GLY A 40 -33.97 6.55 -85.43
CA GLY A 40 -32.91 7.55 -85.75
C GLY A 40 -31.96 7.90 -84.59
N GLY A 41 -30.65 7.73 -84.77
CA GLY A 41 -29.63 8.44 -83.95
C GLY A 41 -29.35 9.85 -84.49
N PRO A 42 -28.25 10.54 -84.11
CA PRO A 42 -27.39 10.43 -82.93
C PRO A 42 -27.53 11.68 -82.01
N ASP A 43 -26.70 11.73 -80.96
CA ASP A 43 -26.38 12.86 -80.07
C ASP A 43 -27.18 13.07 -78.75
N SER A 44 -26.35 13.15 -77.70
CA SER A 44 -26.47 13.85 -76.41
C SER A 44 -27.37 13.29 -75.30
N ASP A 45 -26.69 12.72 -74.30
CA ASP A 45 -26.94 12.75 -72.85
C ASP A 45 -28.38 12.87 -72.36
N ALA A 46 -28.92 11.74 -71.89
CA ALA A 46 -29.90 11.71 -70.81
C ALA A 46 -29.58 10.47 -69.93
N GLY A 47 -28.86 10.70 -68.82
CA GLY A 47 -28.65 9.69 -67.80
C GLY A 47 -29.97 9.32 -67.12
N VAL A 48 -30.11 8.05 -66.72
CA VAL A 48 -31.22 7.61 -65.87
C VAL A 48 -30.98 8.18 -64.48
N GLU A 49 -31.80 9.15 -64.05
CA GLU A 49 -31.78 9.67 -62.70
C GLU A 49 -32.54 8.73 -61.75
N CYS A 50 -31.82 8.12 -60.81
CA CYS A 50 -32.41 7.43 -59.68
C CYS A 50 -32.87 8.45 -58.63
N VAL A 51 -33.93 8.13 -57.88
CA VAL A 51 -34.56 9.07 -56.95
C VAL A 51 -33.55 9.52 -55.89
N GLU A 52 -33.25 10.83 -55.81
CA GLU A 52 -32.31 11.37 -54.82
C GLU A 52 -32.79 11.07 -53.39
N GLY A 53 -31.91 10.44 -52.60
CA GLY A 53 -32.14 10.09 -51.20
C GLY A 53 -32.49 8.62 -50.92
N SER A 54 -32.61 7.76 -51.94
CA SER A 54 -32.92 6.32 -51.72
C SER A 54 -31.70 5.39 -51.65
N GLY A 55 -30.47 5.90 -51.84
CA GLY A 55 -29.24 5.08 -51.84
C GLY A 55 -28.98 4.29 -53.13
N ASN A 56 -29.95 4.22 -54.06
CA ASN A 56 -29.81 3.48 -55.32
C ASN A 56 -28.94 4.23 -56.36
N ILE A 57 -28.12 3.48 -57.09
CA ILE A 57 -27.27 3.99 -58.16
C ILE A 57 -27.71 3.47 -59.53
N PRO A 58 -27.52 4.25 -60.61
CA PRO A 58 -27.86 3.82 -61.97
C PRO A 58 -26.77 2.89 -62.53
N CYS A 59 -27.12 1.62 -62.75
CA CYS A 59 -26.25 0.61 -63.36
C CYS A 59 -26.88 0.09 -64.66
N ASP A 60 -26.18 0.29 -65.79
CA ASP A 60 -26.63 -0.09 -67.15
C ASP A 60 -28.10 0.33 -67.46
N GLY A 61 -28.50 1.50 -66.98
CA GLY A 61 -29.82 2.09 -67.23
C GLY A 61 -30.95 1.60 -66.32
N MET A 62 -30.64 0.88 -65.23
CA MET A 62 -31.58 0.50 -64.17
C MET A 62 -31.07 0.99 -62.80
N CYS A 63 -31.97 1.39 -61.92
CA CYS A 63 -31.61 1.76 -60.54
C CYS A 63 -31.51 0.49 -59.70
N VAL A 64 -30.32 0.24 -59.16
CA VAL A 64 -30.03 -0.91 -58.28
C VAL A 64 -29.59 -0.38 -56.92
N ASP A 65 -29.86 -1.14 -55.87
CA ASP A 65 -29.42 -0.79 -54.52
C ASP A 65 -28.05 -1.43 -54.26
N PRO A 66 -26.95 -0.66 -54.29
CA PRO A 66 -25.64 -1.23 -54.14
C PRO A 66 -25.41 -1.77 -52.72
N SER A 67 -26.27 -1.46 -51.74
CA SER A 67 -26.13 -1.94 -50.37
C SER A 67 -26.61 -3.38 -50.17
N THR A 68 -27.47 -3.89 -51.06
CA THR A 68 -28.14 -5.20 -50.87
C THR A 68 -28.23 -6.04 -52.14
N ASP A 69 -27.85 -5.51 -53.30
CA ASP A 69 -27.92 -6.24 -54.57
C ASP A 69 -26.64 -7.06 -54.80
N ASP A 70 -26.75 -8.39 -54.65
CA ASP A 70 -25.66 -9.36 -54.85
C ASP A 70 -24.98 -9.27 -56.21
N ALA A 71 -25.61 -8.65 -57.22
CA ALA A 71 -25.04 -8.48 -58.55
C ALA A 71 -24.39 -7.10 -58.78
N ASN A 72 -24.57 -6.15 -57.87
CA ASN A 72 -24.12 -4.77 -57.99
C ASN A 72 -23.61 -4.22 -56.64
N CYS A 73 -22.92 -5.05 -55.87
CA CYS A 73 -22.60 -4.79 -54.49
C CYS A 73 -21.50 -3.72 -54.33
N GLY A 74 -21.85 -2.60 -53.71
CA GLY A 74 -21.00 -1.42 -53.55
C GLY A 74 -20.82 -0.59 -54.83
N ALA A 75 -20.87 -1.23 -56.00
CA ALA A 75 -20.83 -0.57 -57.31
C ALA A 75 -21.46 -1.44 -58.42
N CYS A 76 -21.82 -0.78 -59.52
CA CYS A 76 -22.38 -1.43 -60.71
C CYS A 76 -21.49 -2.58 -61.24
N GLY A 77 -22.08 -3.76 -61.41
CA GLY A 77 -21.41 -4.93 -61.98
C GLY A 77 -20.46 -5.68 -61.02
N VAL A 78 -20.46 -5.35 -59.74
CA VAL A 78 -19.75 -6.10 -58.70
C VAL A 78 -20.66 -7.22 -58.18
N THR A 79 -20.52 -8.41 -58.78
CA THR A 79 -21.21 -9.63 -58.33
C THR A 79 -20.47 -10.31 -57.18
N CYS A 80 -21.18 -10.63 -56.09
CA CYS A 80 -20.67 -11.42 -54.98
C CYS A 80 -20.39 -12.88 -55.37
N GLY A 81 -19.46 -13.53 -54.67
CA GLY A 81 -19.12 -14.93 -54.87
C GLY A 81 -20.32 -15.87 -54.62
N ALA A 82 -20.24 -17.12 -55.09
CA ALA A 82 -21.37 -18.06 -55.04
C ALA A 82 -21.88 -18.39 -53.61
N ASP A 83 -21.09 -18.07 -52.58
CA ASP A 83 -21.40 -18.30 -51.16
C ASP A 83 -21.44 -16.99 -50.35
N GLU A 84 -21.41 -15.82 -51.01
CA GLU A 84 -21.43 -14.48 -50.40
C GLU A 84 -22.71 -13.72 -50.78
N VAL A 85 -23.17 -12.84 -49.88
CA VAL A 85 -24.31 -11.94 -50.09
C VAL A 85 -23.88 -10.48 -49.89
N CYS A 86 -24.54 -9.57 -50.59
CA CYS A 86 -24.26 -8.15 -50.51
C CYS A 86 -24.90 -7.53 -49.28
N ARG A 87 -24.08 -6.96 -48.40
CA ARG A 87 -24.52 -6.19 -47.23
C ARG A 87 -23.71 -4.92 -47.10
N GLU A 88 -24.43 -3.80 -46.98
CA GLU A 88 -23.90 -2.43 -46.91
C GLU A 88 -22.89 -2.07 -48.01
N GLY A 89 -23.00 -2.73 -49.17
CA GLY A 89 -22.13 -2.47 -50.31
C GLY A 89 -20.86 -3.31 -50.35
N SER A 90 -20.81 -4.37 -49.56
CA SER A 90 -19.71 -5.34 -49.58
C SER A 90 -20.22 -6.79 -49.63
N CYS A 91 -19.51 -7.65 -50.38
CA CYS A 91 -19.83 -9.07 -50.47
C CYS A 91 -19.27 -9.80 -49.25
N GLN A 92 -20.16 -10.40 -48.45
CA GLN A 92 -19.81 -11.04 -47.17
C GLN A 92 -20.40 -12.45 -47.08
N LEU A 93 -19.72 -13.36 -46.38
CA LEU A 93 -20.21 -14.74 -46.13
C LEU A 93 -21.33 -14.72 -45.08
N PRO A 94 -22.42 -15.51 -45.21
CA PRO A 94 -23.43 -15.64 -44.15
C PRO A 94 -22.91 -16.44 -42.93
N CYS A 95 -23.45 -16.14 -41.73
CA CYS A 95 -23.09 -16.75 -40.43
C CYS A 95 -23.03 -18.29 -40.46
N LEU A 96 -22.12 -18.89 -39.66
CA LEU A 96 -21.94 -20.34 -39.59
C LEU A 96 -23.16 -21.03 -38.94
N ALA A 97 -23.38 -22.31 -39.26
CA ALA A 97 -24.61 -23.06 -38.95
C ALA A 97 -24.94 -23.28 -37.46
N ALA A 98 -24.16 -22.72 -36.52
CA ALA A 98 -24.39 -22.76 -35.08
C ALA A 98 -24.62 -21.36 -34.47
N GLU A 99 -24.42 -20.29 -35.23
CA GLU A 99 -24.59 -18.90 -34.79
C GLU A 99 -25.93 -18.34 -35.29
N THR A 100 -26.53 -17.47 -34.49
CA THR A 100 -27.77 -16.77 -34.84
C THR A 100 -27.44 -15.35 -35.27
N GLN A 101 -28.09 -14.90 -36.34
CA GLN A 101 -27.91 -13.53 -36.81
C GLN A 101 -28.65 -12.53 -35.91
N CYS A 102 -27.88 -11.72 -35.20
CA CYS A 102 -28.35 -10.70 -34.27
C CYS A 102 -28.09 -9.30 -34.84
N GLY A 103 -28.87 -8.92 -35.85
CA GLY A 103 -28.63 -7.70 -36.61
C GLY A 103 -27.47 -7.89 -37.61
N ASP A 104 -26.44 -7.07 -37.49
CA ASP A 104 -25.28 -7.06 -38.40
C ASP A 104 -24.14 -7.97 -37.92
N VAL A 105 -24.29 -8.58 -36.74
CA VAL A 105 -23.33 -9.54 -36.14
C VAL A 105 -23.91 -10.95 -36.03
N CYS A 106 -23.03 -11.94 -36.18
CA CYS A 106 -23.33 -13.35 -35.96
C CYS A 106 -22.95 -13.68 -34.52
N ALA A 107 -23.91 -14.11 -33.71
CA ALA A 107 -23.72 -14.36 -32.29
C ALA A 107 -24.09 -15.79 -31.92
N ASP A 108 -23.26 -16.45 -31.12
CA ASP A 108 -23.60 -17.74 -30.52
C ASP A 108 -24.44 -17.50 -29.25
N LEU A 109 -25.76 -17.61 -29.38
CA LEU A 109 -26.69 -17.39 -28.27
C LEU A 109 -26.47 -18.29 -27.06
N SER A 110 -25.59 -19.30 -27.13
CA SER A 110 -25.25 -20.18 -26.00
C SER A 110 -24.08 -19.71 -25.15
N SER A 111 -23.26 -18.79 -25.65
CA SER A 111 -21.99 -18.38 -25.01
C SER A 111 -21.65 -16.90 -25.16
N ASP A 112 -22.31 -16.19 -26.08
CA ASP A 112 -22.12 -14.76 -26.30
C ASP A 112 -22.82 -13.96 -25.19
N VAL A 113 -22.03 -13.20 -24.45
CA VAL A 113 -22.43 -12.42 -23.26
C VAL A 113 -23.36 -11.26 -23.63
N ASP A 114 -23.24 -10.72 -24.84
CA ASP A 114 -24.04 -9.58 -25.32
C ASP A 114 -25.35 -10.04 -25.98
N HIS A 115 -25.46 -11.35 -26.25
CA HIS A 115 -26.55 -11.96 -27.01
C HIS A 115 -27.03 -13.29 -26.39
N CYS A 116 -27.01 -13.39 -25.06
CA CYS A 116 -27.22 -14.65 -24.35
C CYS A 116 -28.68 -15.13 -24.35
N GLY A 117 -28.93 -16.29 -24.97
CA GLY A 117 -30.25 -16.91 -25.10
C GLY A 117 -31.14 -16.28 -26.18
N ALA A 118 -30.97 -14.99 -26.48
CA ALA A 118 -31.58 -14.29 -27.60
C ALA A 118 -30.76 -13.05 -27.98
N CYS A 119 -30.89 -12.60 -29.23
CA CYS A 119 -30.20 -11.41 -29.72
C CYS A 119 -30.54 -10.16 -28.89
N GLY A 120 -29.49 -9.45 -28.46
CA GLY A 120 -29.58 -8.22 -27.67
C GLY A 120 -29.93 -8.44 -26.20
N VAL A 121 -29.79 -9.66 -25.68
CA VAL A 121 -29.88 -9.98 -24.25
C VAL A 121 -28.47 -9.99 -23.68
N GLU A 122 -28.08 -8.87 -23.11
CA GLU A 122 -26.79 -8.66 -22.46
C GLU A 122 -26.82 -9.14 -21.01
N CYS A 123 -25.79 -9.87 -20.59
CA CYS A 123 -25.63 -10.32 -19.21
C CYS A 123 -25.16 -9.16 -18.31
N ALA A 124 -25.59 -9.15 -17.04
CA ALA A 124 -25.20 -8.10 -16.11
C ALA A 124 -23.70 -8.19 -15.74
N GLU A 125 -23.10 -7.09 -15.31
CA GLU A 125 -21.67 -7.02 -14.95
C GLU A 125 -21.30 -8.14 -13.94
N GLY A 126 -20.37 -9.01 -14.35
CA GLY A 126 -19.93 -10.19 -13.59
C GLY A 126 -20.59 -11.52 -13.95
N GLU A 127 -21.64 -11.54 -14.77
CA GLU A 127 -22.28 -12.78 -15.25
C GLU A 127 -21.65 -13.32 -16.53
N VAL A 128 -21.69 -14.65 -16.73
CA VAL A 128 -21.26 -15.28 -17.99
C VAL A 128 -22.45 -15.91 -18.69
N CYS A 129 -22.42 -15.94 -20.02
CA CYS A 129 -23.42 -16.66 -20.79
C CYS A 129 -23.06 -18.15 -20.86
N SER A 130 -23.91 -19.02 -20.31
CA SER A 130 -23.74 -20.47 -20.42
C SER A 130 -25.07 -21.14 -20.75
N GLU A 131 -25.07 -21.90 -21.85
CA GLU A 131 -26.24 -22.55 -22.46
C GLU A 131 -27.41 -21.58 -22.78
N GLY A 132 -27.10 -20.30 -23.02
CA GLY A 132 -28.09 -19.28 -23.38
C GLY A 132 -28.89 -18.75 -22.21
N THR A 133 -28.29 -18.78 -21.02
CA THR A 133 -28.77 -18.08 -19.82
C THR A 133 -27.63 -17.30 -19.19
N CYS A 134 -27.88 -16.02 -18.90
CA CYS A 134 -26.99 -15.21 -18.08
C CYS A 134 -27.05 -15.72 -16.63
N GLY A 135 -25.89 -15.94 -16.05
CA GLY A 135 -25.78 -16.25 -14.64
C GLY A 135 -24.33 -16.35 -14.19
N LEU A 136 -24.12 -16.19 -12.89
CA LEU A 136 -22.83 -16.46 -12.25
C LEU A 136 -22.53 -17.96 -12.30
N SER A 137 -21.58 -18.37 -13.15
CA SER A 137 -21.15 -19.76 -13.27
C SER A 137 -19.85 -19.98 -12.50
N CYS A 138 -19.91 -20.85 -11.49
CA CYS A 138 -18.73 -21.41 -10.85
C CYS A 138 -18.24 -22.59 -11.70
N GLY A 139 -17.24 -22.37 -12.58
CA GLY A 139 -16.72 -23.41 -13.45
C GLY A 139 -15.92 -24.48 -12.70
N GLY A 140 -16.38 -25.73 -12.70
CA GLY A 140 -15.62 -26.88 -12.18
C GLY A 140 -16.48 -27.99 -11.58
N SER A 141 -15.89 -29.15 -11.29
CA SER A 141 -16.58 -30.31 -10.70
C SER A 141 -16.75 -30.27 -9.17
N THR A 142 -16.29 -29.21 -8.49
CA THR A 142 -16.28 -29.08 -7.01
C THR A 142 -16.71 -27.72 -6.41
N PRO A 143 -16.81 -26.57 -7.11
CA PRO A 143 -17.28 -25.35 -6.46
C PRO A 143 -18.81 -25.30 -6.32
N VAL A 144 -19.29 -25.04 -5.10
CA VAL A 144 -20.69 -24.85 -4.71
C VAL A 144 -20.93 -23.36 -4.47
N ARG A 145 -22.09 -22.84 -4.87
CA ARG A 145 -22.43 -21.42 -4.67
C ARG A 145 -22.84 -21.15 -3.22
N CYS A 146 -22.10 -20.26 -2.56
CA CYS A 146 -22.42 -19.74 -1.24
C CYS A 146 -22.60 -18.23 -1.35
N ASP A 147 -23.87 -17.82 -1.31
CA ASP A 147 -24.34 -16.45 -1.52
C ASP A 147 -23.86 -15.86 -2.88
N ASP A 148 -23.03 -14.82 -2.86
CA ASP A 148 -22.53 -14.12 -4.05
C ASP A 148 -21.15 -14.62 -4.53
N SER A 149 -20.66 -15.73 -3.97
CA SER A 149 -19.34 -16.28 -4.31
C SER A 149 -19.35 -17.78 -4.58
N CYS A 150 -18.40 -18.21 -5.41
CA CYS A 150 -18.15 -19.60 -5.74
C CYS A 150 -17.09 -20.16 -4.78
N VAL A 151 -17.45 -21.16 -3.97
CA VAL A 151 -16.52 -21.73 -2.98
C VAL A 151 -16.43 -23.25 -3.14
N ASP A 152 -15.21 -23.78 -3.08
CA ASP A 152 -14.98 -25.22 -3.11
C ASP A 152 -15.24 -25.82 -1.72
N THR A 153 -16.41 -26.42 -1.52
CA THR A 153 -16.80 -26.95 -0.20
C THR A 153 -15.98 -28.17 0.21
N ASP A 154 -15.11 -28.72 -0.65
CA ASP A 154 -14.25 -29.85 -0.30
C ASP A 154 -12.92 -29.41 0.33
N SER A 155 -12.54 -28.15 0.17
CA SER A 155 -11.23 -27.63 0.56
C SER A 155 -11.27 -26.25 1.23
N ASN A 156 -12.36 -25.50 1.07
CA ASN A 156 -12.51 -24.19 1.68
C ASN A 156 -12.89 -24.32 3.16
N ARG A 157 -12.00 -23.83 4.04
CA ARG A 157 -12.12 -23.88 5.50
C ARG A 157 -13.40 -23.22 6.03
N ASP A 158 -13.84 -22.16 5.38
CA ASP A 158 -14.95 -21.33 5.86
C ASP A 158 -16.30 -21.81 5.27
N HIS A 159 -16.25 -22.79 4.36
CA HIS A 159 -17.41 -23.39 3.70
C HIS A 159 -17.28 -24.93 3.60
N CYS A 160 -16.77 -25.59 4.64
CA CYS A 160 -16.37 -26.99 4.58
C CYS A 160 -17.57 -27.96 4.63
N GLY A 161 -17.79 -28.69 3.54
CA GLY A 161 -18.90 -29.63 3.33
C GLY A 161 -20.24 -28.96 3.02
N ALA A 162 -20.41 -27.69 3.37
CA ALA A 162 -21.56 -26.85 3.00
C ALA A 162 -21.23 -25.36 3.23
N CYS A 163 -22.02 -24.48 2.62
CA CYS A 163 -21.90 -23.03 2.79
C CYS A 163 -21.99 -22.57 4.24
N GLY A 164 -21.03 -21.75 4.69
CA GLY A 164 -21.02 -21.13 6.02
C GLY A 164 -20.67 -22.08 7.16
N VAL A 165 -20.08 -23.23 6.83
CA VAL A 165 -19.56 -24.19 7.81
C VAL A 165 -18.07 -23.96 7.97
N GLU A 166 -17.72 -23.15 8.97
CA GLU A 166 -16.34 -22.84 9.31
C GLU A 166 -15.72 -23.94 10.20
N CYS A 167 -14.50 -24.39 9.85
CA CYS A 167 -13.75 -25.30 10.69
C CYS A 167 -13.17 -24.60 11.93
N ALA A 168 -13.09 -25.33 13.05
CA ALA A 168 -12.52 -24.78 14.29
C ALA A 168 -11.03 -24.43 14.13
N GLU A 169 -10.50 -23.60 15.02
CA GLU A 169 -9.09 -23.21 15.05
C GLU A 169 -8.18 -24.46 15.09
N GLY A 170 -7.27 -24.56 14.12
CA GLY A 170 -6.38 -25.71 13.90
C GLY A 170 -6.90 -26.81 12.96
N GLU A 171 -8.17 -26.80 12.54
CA GLU A 171 -8.72 -27.80 11.61
C GLU A 171 -8.65 -27.32 10.15
N VAL A 172 -8.42 -28.27 9.22
CA VAL A 172 -8.44 -28.01 7.77
C VAL A 172 -9.62 -28.71 7.12
N CYS A 173 -10.15 -28.12 6.06
CA CYS A 173 -11.19 -28.76 5.26
C CYS A 173 -10.56 -29.75 4.27
N SER A 174 -10.90 -31.03 4.36
CA SER A 174 -10.44 -32.04 3.40
C SER A 174 -11.56 -33.00 3.02
N GLY A 175 -11.98 -32.94 1.76
CA GLY A 175 -13.08 -33.77 1.23
C GLY A 175 -14.44 -33.42 1.86
N GLY A 176 -14.63 -32.16 2.24
CA GLY A 176 -15.89 -31.64 2.77
C GLY A 176 -16.16 -31.98 4.24
N ALA A 177 -15.10 -32.27 5.00
CA ALA A 177 -15.16 -32.45 6.44
C ALA A 177 -14.02 -31.69 7.13
N CYS A 178 -14.34 -30.97 8.20
CA CYS A 178 -13.35 -30.39 9.09
C CYS A 178 -12.69 -31.49 9.93
N GLY A 179 -11.36 -31.48 9.97
CA GLY A 179 -10.61 -32.34 10.87
C GLY A 179 -9.13 -32.00 10.91
N LEU A 180 -8.48 -32.42 11.99
CA LEU A 180 -7.03 -32.38 12.15
C LEU A 180 -6.41 -33.45 11.24
N SER A 181 -5.92 -33.04 10.07
CA SER A 181 -5.29 -33.92 9.09
C SER A 181 -4.03 -33.31 8.51
N CYS A 182 -2.90 -33.99 8.72
CA CYS A 182 -1.66 -33.74 7.99
C CYS A 182 -1.80 -34.23 6.55
N GLY A 183 -1.89 -33.33 5.58
CA GLY A 183 -1.95 -33.68 4.16
C GLY A 183 -0.62 -34.23 3.66
N GLY A 184 -0.61 -35.44 3.10
CA GLY A 184 0.54 -36.05 2.43
C GLY A 184 0.57 -37.58 2.54
N THR A 185 1.41 -38.25 1.73
CA THR A 185 1.55 -39.72 1.77
C THR A 185 2.45 -40.25 2.90
N THR A 186 3.05 -39.36 3.71
CA THR A 186 4.04 -39.71 4.76
C THR A 186 4.03 -38.91 6.09
N PRO A 187 3.30 -37.80 6.31
CA PRO A 187 3.38 -37.07 7.59
C PRO A 187 2.54 -37.73 8.70
N THR A 188 3.09 -37.75 9.92
CA THR A 188 2.47 -38.23 11.16
C THR A 188 2.26 -37.05 12.11
N LEU A 189 1.08 -36.95 12.75
CA LEU A 189 0.79 -35.88 13.72
C LEU A 189 1.51 -36.16 15.06
N CYS A 190 2.33 -35.22 15.50
CA CYS A 190 3.08 -35.27 16.75
C CYS A 190 2.85 -33.95 17.51
N ASP A 191 2.14 -34.01 18.64
CA ASP A 191 1.85 -32.88 19.55
C ASP A 191 1.47 -31.59 18.79
N ASP A 192 0.43 -31.70 17.95
CA ASP A 192 -0.18 -30.64 17.15
C ASP A 192 0.63 -30.15 15.92
N ALA A 193 1.77 -30.78 15.62
CA ALA A 193 2.56 -30.53 14.41
C ALA A 193 2.64 -31.76 13.48
N CYS A 194 2.55 -31.53 12.18
CA CYS A 194 2.69 -32.57 11.16
C CYS A 194 4.17 -32.80 10.83
N VAL A 195 4.69 -33.99 11.14
CA VAL A 195 6.12 -34.31 10.95
C VAL A 195 6.29 -35.58 10.11
N ASP A 196 7.23 -35.59 9.16
CA ASP A 196 7.52 -36.77 8.36
C ASP A 196 8.46 -37.70 9.13
N THR A 197 7.90 -38.71 9.79
CA THR A 197 8.70 -39.66 10.58
C THR A 197 9.66 -40.49 9.75
N GLN A 198 9.64 -40.42 8.40
CA GLN A 198 10.61 -41.12 7.56
C GLN A 198 11.90 -40.34 7.32
N THR A 199 11.87 -39.01 7.44
CA THR A 199 12.97 -38.11 7.04
C THR A 199 13.29 -37.05 8.09
N ASP A 200 12.37 -36.77 9.02
CA ASP A 200 12.58 -35.82 10.10
C ASP A 200 13.54 -36.38 11.16
N ARG A 201 14.68 -35.70 11.32
CA ARG A 201 15.74 -36.05 12.26
C ARG A 201 15.30 -36.00 13.72
N THR A 202 14.32 -35.16 14.05
CA THR A 202 13.81 -34.96 15.41
C THR A 202 12.64 -35.89 15.74
N ASN A 203 12.04 -36.51 14.71
CA ASN A 203 10.87 -37.39 14.83
C ASN A 203 11.07 -38.74 14.09
N CYS A 204 12.30 -39.25 14.05
CA CYS A 204 12.68 -40.33 13.14
C CYS A 204 12.10 -41.70 13.55
N GLY A 205 11.20 -42.24 12.73
CA GLY A 205 10.47 -43.48 12.96
C GLY A 205 9.31 -43.38 13.97
N SER A 206 9.28 -42.31 14.77
CA SER A 206 8.21 -41.98 15.71
C SER A 206 8.39 -40.57 16.28
N CYS A 207 7.30 -39.93 16.69
CA CYS A 207 7.31 -38.63 17.39
C CYS A 207 8.36 -38.56 18.51
N GLY A 208 9.14 -37.48 18.54
CA GLY A 208 10.14 -37.19 19.57
C GLY A 208 11.42 -38.05 19.53
N ASN A 209 11.62 -38.85 18.48
CA ASN A 209 12.81 -39.69 18.35
C ASN A 209 13.93 -38.96 17.58
N VAL A 210 14.79 -38.25 18.33
CA VAL A 210 15.89 -37.46 17.79
C VAL A 210 17.11 -38.32 17.42
N CYS A 211 17.60 -38.21 16.19
CA CYS A 211 18.79 -38.93 15.74
C CYS A 211 20.09 -38.41 16.40
N PRO A 212 20.99 -39.32 16.85
CA PRO A 212 22.28 -38.97 17.42
C PRO A 212 23.15 -38.11 16.48
N GLU A 213 24.07 -37.34 17.07
CA GLU A 213 24.98 -36.45 16.35
C GLU A 213 25.72 -37.17 15.21
N GLY A 214 25.60 -36.63 14.00
CA GLY A 214 26.19 -37.16 12.77
C GLY A 214 25.37 -38.22 12.03
N GLN A 215 24.14 -38.54 12.47
CA GLN A 215 23.22 -39.45 11.76
C GLN A 215 22.00 -38.69 11.23
N PHE A 216 21.43 -39.20 10.15
CA PHE A 216 20.25 -38.65 9.47
C PHE A 216 19.10 -39.66 9.53
N CYS A 217 17.86 -39.16 9.49
CA CYS A 217 16.70 -40.02 9.38
C CYS A 217 16.48 -40.44 7.93
N SER A 218 16.43 -41.75 7.68
CA SER A 218 16.07 -42.32 6.37
C SER A 218 15.19 -43.53 6.59
N ASP A 219 14.03 -43.56 5.92
CA ASP A 219 12.99 -44.58 6.05
C ASP A 219 12.58 -44.86 7.52
N GLY A 220 12.58 -43.82 8.35
CA GLY A 220 12.21 -43.92 9.77
C GLY A 220 13.27 -44.59 10.64
N THR A 221 14.52 -44.62 10.18
CA THR A 221 15.66 -45.08 10.96
C THR A 221 16.84 -44.10 10.90
N CYS A 222 17.45 -43.82 12.05
CA CYS A 222 18.67 -43.03 12.11
C CYS A 222 19.85 -43.84 11.54
N GLY A 223 20.54 -43.30 10.55
CA GLY A 223 21.67 -43.95 9.87
C GLY A 223 22.69 -42.97 9.30
N LEU A 224 23.83 -43.50 8.85
CA LEU A 224 24.94 -42.74 8.25
C LEU A 224 24.86 -42.68 6.71
N ALA A 225 23.69 -42.92 6.13
CA ALA A 225 23.48 -42.97 4.68
C ALA A 225 22.45 -41.92 4.26
N CYS A 226 22.73 -41.21 3.17
CA CYS A 226 21.82 -40.26 2.53
C CYS A 226 20.60 -41.03 1.98
N GLY A 227 19.39 -40.64 2.38
CA GLY A 227 18.14 -41.22 1.87
C GLY A 227 17.68 -40.55 0.57
N GLY A 228 17.12 -41.33 -0.36
CA GLY A 228 16.64 -40.90 -1.68
C GLY A 228 17.28 -41.68 -2.84
N GLU A 229 16.66 -41.68 -4.02
CA GLU A 229 17.17 -42.43 -5.19
C GLU A 229 18.41 -41.78 -5.86
N THR A 230 18.81 -40.56 -5.46
CA THR A 230 19.82 -39.73 -6.15
C THR A 230 20.91 -39.01 -5.30
N PRO A 231 20.82 -38.83 -3.95
CA PRO A 231 21.87 -38.13 -3.20
C PRO A 231 23.07 -39.04 -2.86
N THR A 232 24.27 -38.61 -3.25
CA THR A 232 25.56 -39.26 -2.98
C THR A 232 26.26 -38.56 -1.80
N LEU A 233 26.89 -39.33 -0.91
CA LEU A 233 27.66 -38.76 0.21
C LEU A 233 29.01 -38.22 -0.29
N CYS A 234 29.16 -36.91 -0.26
CA CYS A 234 30.40 -36.20 -0.59
C CYS A 234 30.99 -35.57 0.67
N GLY A 235 31.92 -36.28 1.30
CA GLY A 235 32.47 -35.90 2.60
C GLY A 235 31.48 -36.19 3.73
N THR A 236 31.05 -35.16 4.46
CA THR A 236 30.06 -35.25 5.55
C THR A 236 28.67 -34.73 5.13
N ARG A 237 28.48 -34.42 3.84
CA ARG A 237 27.25 -33.83 3.30
C ARG A 237 26.68 -34.69 2.18
N CYS A 238 25.37 -34.82 2.16
CA CYS A 238 24.65 -35.46 1.06
C CYS A 238 24.46 -34.44 -0.05
N VAL A 239 24.82 -34.80 -1.28
CA VAL A 239 24.67 -33.93 -2.47
C VAL A 239 23.99 -34.71 -3.58
N ASP A 240 23.05 -34.09 -4.27
CA ASP A 240 22.35 -34.74 -5.38
C ASP A 240 23.17 -34.63 -6.66
N THR A 241 23.89 -35.69 -6.98
CA THR A 241 24.77 -35.72 -8.17
C THR A 241 24.01 -35.63 -9.49
N GLN A 242 22.68 -35.68 -9.51
CA GLN A 242 21.88 -35.54 -10.72
C GLN A 242 21.63 -34.08 -11.11
N ILE A 243 21.63 -33.16 -10.15
CA ILE A 243 21.21 -31.77 -10.33
C ILE A 243 22.16 -30.75 -9.67
N ASP A 244 23.00 -31.19 -8.74
CA ASP A 244 23.98 -30.34 -8.09
C ASP A 244 25.14 -30.04 -9.05
N ARG A 245 25.20 -28.77 -9.47
CA ARG A 245 26.21 -28.24 -10.41
C ARG A 245 27.64 -28.43 -9.93
N ASN A 246 27.88 -28.46 -8.61
CA ASN A 246 29.21 -28.60 -8.03
C ASN A 246 29.62 -30.07 -7.85
N HIS A 247 28.65 -30.98 -7.93
CA HIS A 247 28.82 -32.43 -7.73
C HIS A 247 28.16 -33.24 -8.87
N CYS A 248 28.21 -32.72 -10.11
CA CYS A 248 27.44 -33.27 -11.22
C CYS A 248 28.01 -34.58 -11.75
N GLY A 249 27.22 -35.65 -11.64
CA GLY A 249 27.65 -37.03 -11.94
C GLY A 249 28.59 -37.64 -10.90
N GLY A 250 28.96 -36.91 -9.84
CA GLY A 250 29.81 -37.38 -8.75
C GLY A 250 30.39 -36.26 -7.88
N CYS A 251 30.93 -36.61 -6.71
CA CYS A 251 31.50 -35.63 -5.78
C CYS A 251 32.62 -34.78 -6.40
N ASP A 252 32.58 -33.46 -6.16
CA ASP A 252 33.60 -32.48 -6.54
C ASP A 252 33.86 -32.43 -8.06
N MET A 253 32.78 -32.61 -8.84
CA MET A 253 32.75 -32.55 -10.30
C MET A 253 31.91 -31.35 -10.74
N PRO A 254 32.46 -30.12 -10.66
CA PRO A 254 31.74 -28.91 -11.06
C PRO A 254 31.58 -28.83 -12.58
N CYS A 255 30.41 -28.41 -13.04
CA CYS A 255 30.16 -28.14 -14.46
C CYS A 255 30.94 -26.91 -14.96
N GLY A 256 31.21 -26.87 -16.27
CA GLY A 256 31.88 -25.76 -16.92
C GLY A 256 31.07 -24.45 -16.84
N ALA A 257 31.71 -23.33 -17.13
CA ALA A 257 31.03 -22.03 -17.15
C ALA A 257 29.86 -22.04 -18.16
N GLY A 258 28.63 -21.82 -17.65
CA GLY A 258 27.39 -21.79 -18.43
C GLY A 258 26.65 -23.12 -18.55
N GLU A 259 27.16 -24.23 -18.00
CA GLU A 259 26.48 -25.54 -18.04
C GLU A 259 25.70 -25.81 -16.73
N LEU A 260 24.52 -26.41 -16.87
CA LEU A 260 23.69 -26.89 -15.76
C LEU A 260 23.86 -28.40 -15.61
N CYS A 261 23.65 -28.90 -14.39
CA CYS A 261 23.63 -30.33 -14.14
C CYS A 261 22.21 -30.85 -14.35
N SER A 262 22.03 -31.80 -15.26
CA SER A 262 20.76 -32.49 -15.49
C SER A 262 21.04 -33.97 -15.69
N ASP A 263 20.36 -34.83 -14.93
CA ASP A 263 20.56 -36.28 -14.91
C ASP A 263 22.02 -36.72 -14.73
N GLY A 264 22.78 -35.95 -13.94
CA GLY A 264 24.17 -36.26 -13.61
C GLY A 264 25.15 -36.08 -14.76
N ALA A 265 24.77 -35.29 -15.76
CA ALA A 265 25.64 -34.81 -16.81
C ALA A 265 25.60 -33.29 -16.89
N CYS A 266 26.78 -32.68 -17.02
CA CYS A 266 26.89 -31.26 -17.34
C CYS A 266 26.48 -31.04 -18.79
N GLY A 267 25.48 -30.19 -19.01
CA GLY A 267 24.99 -29.84 -20.33
C GLY A 267 24.17 -28.56 -20.33
N LEU A 268 23.92 -28.02 -21.51
CA LEU A 268 22.97 -26.94 -21.71
C LEU A 268 21.58 -27.57 -21.91
N SER A 269 20.75 -27.56 -20.87
CA SER A 269 19.35 -27.97 -20.95
C SER A 269 18.46 -26.74 -20.83
N CYS A 270 17.59 -26.54 -21.82
CA CYS A 270 16.52 -25.55 -21.76
C CYS A 270 15.32 -26.24 -21.12
N GLY A 271 15.07 -26.00 -19.83
CA GLY A 271 13.93 -26.59 -19.12
C GLY A 271 12.62 -25.90 -19.47
N GLY A 272 11.55 -26.68 -19.69
CA GLY A 272 10.18 -26.21 -19.96
C GLY A 272 9.55 -26.85 -21.20
N ASP A 273 8.23 -26.72 -21.35
CA ASP A 273 7.47 -27.29 -22.48
C ASP A 273 7.63 -26.51 -23.81
N THR A 274 8.22 -25.30 -23.79
CA THR A 274 8.32 -24.38 -24.95
C THR A 274 9.71 -23.82 -25.35
N PRO A 275 10.80 -23.83 -24.56
CA PRO A 275 12.06 -23.24 -25.00
C PRO A 275 12.86 -24.16 -25.95
N THR A 276 13.12 -23.68 -27.16
CA THR A 276 13.91 -24.37 -28.19
C THR A 276 15.36 -23.91 -28.17
N GLN A 277 16.31 -24.83 -28.29
CA GLN A 277 17.74 -24.49 -28.32
C GLN A 277 18.15 -23.90 -29.67
N CYS A 278 18.52 -22.62 -29.68
CA CYS A 278 19.01 -21.91 -30.85
C CYS A 278 20.45 -21.47 -30.64
N GLY A 279 21.39 -22.31 -31.09
CA GLY A 279 22.83 -22.10 -30.90
C GLY A 279 23.25 -22.35 -29.45
N THR A 280 23.85 -21.35 -28.80
CA THR A 280 24.31 -21.44 -27.40
C THR A 280 23.30 -20.84 -26.40
N ARG A 281 22.09 -20.50 -26.84
CA ARG A 281 21.03 -19.89 -26.02
C ARG A 281 19.72 -20.67 -26.17
N CYS A 282 18.93 -20.66 -25.11
CA CYS A 282 17.54 -21.11 -25.12
C CYS A 282 16.66 -19.93 -25.52
N VAL A 283 15.74 -20.14 -26.45
CA VAL A 283 14.81 -19.10 -26.90
C VAL A 283 13.41 -19.68 -26.97
N ASP A 284 12.42 -18.91 -26.57
CA ASP A 284 11.01 -19.29 -26.67
C ASP A 284 10.52 -19.00 -28.08
N THR A 285 10.31 -20.04 -28.89
CA THR A 285 9.92 -19.85 -30.29
C THR A 285 8.49 -19.37 -30.46
N ASP A 286 7.69 -19.31 -29.39
CA ASP A 286 6.29 -18.90 -29.47
C ASP A 286 6.11 -17.39 -29.29
N THR A 287 7.08 -16.73 -28.65
CA THR A 287 7.03 -15.30 -28.30
C THR A 287 8.28 -14.52 -28.74
N ASP A 288 9.42 -15.17 -28.98
CA ASP A 288 10.65 -14.51 -29.38
C ASP A 288 10.59 -14.09 -30.86
N ARG A 289 10.50 -12.77 -31.08
CA ARG A 289 10.45 -12.14 -32.40
C ARG A 289 11.63 -12.47 -33.31
N GLN A 290 12.80 -12.83 -32.77
CA GLN A 290 13.99 -13.19 -33.53
C GLN A 290 14.05 -14.70 -33.86
N HIS A 291 13.21 -15.51 -33.20
CA HIS A 291 13.18 -16.96 -33.28
C HIS A 291 11.74 -17.51 -33.42
N CYS A 292 10.85 -16.77 -34.09
CA CYS A 292 9.42 -17.04 -34.10
C CYS A 292 9.07 -18.28 -34.96
N GLY A 293 8.51 -19.31 -34.32
CA GLY A 293 8.25 -20.62 -34.90
C GLY A 293 9.51 -21.46 -35.15
N GLY A 294 10.69 -20.97 -34.76
CA GLY A 294 11.95 -21.69 -34.89
C GLY A 294 13.20 -20.79 -34.90
N CYS A 295 14.36 -21.41 -34.68
CA CYS A 295 15.64 -20.70 -34.60
C CYS A 295 15.96 -19.84 -35.84
N ASP A 296 16.41 -18.61 -35.61
CA ASP A 296 16.83 -17.65 -36.63
C ASP A 296 15.73 -17.36 -37.66
N MET A 297 14.47 -17.38 -37.22
CA MET A 297 13.29 -16.95 -37.97
C MET A 297 12.78 -15.61 -37.43
N PRO A 298 13.46 -14.50 -37.73
CA PRO A 298 13.02 -13.18 -37.28
C PRO A 298 11.77 -12.76 -38.03
N CYS A 299 10.78 -12.24 -37.30
CA CYS A 299 9.61 -11.61 -37.90
C CYS A 299 10.00 -10.37 -38.70
N GLY A 300 9.21 -10.08 -39.74
CA GLY A 300 9.38 -8.89 -40.56
C GLY A 300 9.27 -7.58 -39.75
N PRO A 301 9.70 -6.46 -40.32
CA PRO A 301 9.47 -5.15 -39.71
C PRO A 301 7.97 -4.90 -39.52
N GLY A 302 7.51 -4.77 -38.27
CA GLY A 302 6.10 -4.52 -37.92
C GLY A 302 5.29 -5.77 -37.57
N GLU A 303 5.88 -6.96 -37.60
CA GLU A 303 5.24 -8.21 -37.16
C GLU A 303 5.67 -8.57 -35.73
N VAL A 304 4.73 -9.11 -34.95
CA VAL A 304 4.96 -9.66 -33.62
C VAL A 304 4.85 -11.18 -33.66
N CYS A 305 5.59 -11.86 -32.78
CA CYS A 305 5.51 -13.31 -32.63
C CYS A 305 4.41 -13.66 -31.64
N SER A 306 3.41 -14.40 -32.09
CA SER A 306 2.36 -14.96 -31.24
C SER A 306 2.14 -16.42 -31.64
N ASP A 307 2.22 -17.33 -30.67
CA ASP A 307 2.10 -18.78 -30.82
C ASP A 307 2.96 -19.37 -31.94
N GLY A 308 4.19 -18.85 -32.09
CA GLY A 308 5.16 -19.34 -33.07
C GLY A 308 4.86 -18.92 -34.51
N THR A 309 3.98 -17.93 -34.69
CA THR A 309 3.69 -17.31 -35.98
C THR A 309 3.91 -15.80 -35.95
N CYS A 310 4.67 -15.29 -36.92
CA CYS A 310 4.77 -13.87 -37.16
C CYS A 310 3.46 -13.38 -37.78
N SER A 311 2.76 -12.49 -37.08
CA SER A 311 1.55 -11.84 -37.59
C SER A 311 1.63 -10.32 -37.46
N LEU A 312 0.97 -9.62 -38.38
CA LEU A 312 0.78 -8.17 -38.32
C LEU A 312 -0.48 -7.90 -37.51
N SER A 313 -0.31 -7.50 -36.25
CA SER A 313 -1.39 -7.00 -35.41
C SER A 313 -0.87 -5.80 -34.63
N CYS A 314 -1.43 -4.62 -34.88
CA CYS A 314 -1.45 -3.53 -33.91
C CYS A 314 -2.69 -3.80 -33.04
N GLY A 315 -2.49 -4.31 -31.83
CA GLY A 315 -3.61 -4.60 -30.92
C GLY A 315 -4.19 -3.33 -30.30
N GLY A 316 -5.53 -3.22 -30.28
CA GLY A 316 -6.30 -2.11 -29.70
C GLY A 316 -7.35 -1.55 -30.67
N ASP A 317 -8.32 -0.79 -30.15
CA ASP A 317 -9.46 -0.27 -30.93
C ASP A 317 -9.15 0.98 -31.80
N THR A 318 -7.98 1.61 -31.62
CA THR A 318 -7.60 2.86 -32.33
C THR A 318 -6.19 2.95 -33.00
N PRO A 319 -5.22 2.01 -32.88
CA PRO A 319 -3.91 2.17 -33.51
C PRO A 319 -3.92 1.84 -35.02
N THR A 320 -3.64 2.85 -35.86
CA THR A 320 -3.49 2.75 -37.31
C THR A 320 -2.00 2.57 -37.69
N GLN A 321 -1.71 1.70 -38.66
CA GLN A 321 -0.32 1.47 -39.11
C GLN A 321 0.19 2.60 -40.00
N CYS A 322 1.15 3.38 -39.49
CA CYS A 322 1.81 4.47 -40.22
C CYS A 322 3.28 4.14 -40.46
N GLY A 323 3.55 3.56 -41.63
CA GLY A 323 4.89 3.09 -42.00
C GLY A 323 5.28 1.85 -41.21
N THR A 324 6.32 1.95 -40.38
CA THR A 324 6.81 0.83 -39.53
C THR A 324 6.37 0.96 -38.07
N ALA A 325 5.50 1.92 -37.74
CA ALA A 325 5.01 2.17 -36.39
C ALA A 325 3.47 2.09 -36.37
N CYS A 326 2.92 1.54 -35.28
CA CYS A 326 1.51 1.68 -34.96
C CYS A 326 1.35 3.04 -34.25
N VAL A 327 0.44 3.89 -34.74
CA VAL A 327 0.18 5.21 -34.17
C VAL A 327 -1.32 5.37 -33.97
N ASP A 328 -1.72 5.95 -32.85
CA ASP A 328 -3.11 6.28 -32.58
C ASP A 328 -3.47 7.56 -33.33
N THR A 329 -4.24 7.45 -34.41
CA THR A 329 -4.57 8.59 -35.26
C THR A 329 -5.57 9.54 -34.61
N ASP A 330 -6.16 9.20 -33.47
CA ASP A 330 -7.13 10.04 -32.78
C ASP A 330 -6.48 11.01 -31.79
N THR A 331 -5.28 10.67 -31.32
CA THR A 331 -4.56 11.42 -30.28
C THR A 331 -3.13 11.81 -30.67
N ASP A 332 -2.51 11.14 -31.66
CA ASP A 332 -1.15 11.42 -32.08
C ASP A 332 -1.08 12.69 -32.95
N ARG A 333 -0.49 13.74 -32.39
CA ARG A 333 -0.30 15.05 -33.04
C ARG A 333 0.47 14.99 -34.37
N ALA A 334 1.34 14.01 -34.56
CA ALA A 334 2.12 13.85 -35.78
C ALA A 334 1.36 13.05 -36.86
N HIS A 335 0.29 12.34 -36.48
CA HIS A 335 -0.49 11.43 -37.32
C HIS A 335 -2.01 11.63 -37.15
N CYS A 336 -2.45 12.88 -36.96
CA CYS A 336 -3.83 13.18 -36.55
C CYS A 336 -4.84 13.00 -37.70
N GLY A 337 -5.79 12.08 -37.53
CA GLY A 337 -6.76 11.67 -38.55
C GLY A 337 -6.17 10.81 -39.66
N GLY A 338 -4.87 10.46 -39.56
CA GLY A 338 -4.18 9.64 -40.54
C GLY A 338 -2.67 9.83 -40.54
N CYS A 339 -1.98 8.88 -41.15
CA CYS A 339 -0.52 8.86 -41.19
C CYS A 339 0.11 10.12 -41.82
N ASP A 340 1.13 10.66 -41.16
CA ASP A 340 1.94 11.80 -41.61
C ASP A 340 1.10 13.07 -41.82
N MET A 341 0.06 13.24 -40.99
CA MET A 341 -0.75 14.46 -40.90
C MET A 341 -0.43 15.21 -39.58
N PRO A 342 0.71 15.91 -39.49
CA PRO A 342 1.08 16.63 -38.28
C PRO A 342 0.26 17.92 -38.14
N CYS A 343 -0.23 18.19 -36.94
CA CYS A 343 -0.91 19.45 -36.64
C CYS A 343 0.05 20.65 -36.62
N ASP A 344 -0.43 21.83 -37.00
CA ASP A 344 0.38 23.05 -37.04
C ASP A 344 0.81 23.49 -35.62
N ALA A 345 1.84 24.31 -35.51
CA ALA A 345 2.39 24.74 -34.22
C ALA A 345 1.33 25.47 -33.36
N GLY A 346 0.92 24.85 -32.25
CA GLY A 346 -0.14 25.35 -31.36
C GLY A 346 -1.45 24.55 -31.37
N GLU A 347 -1.64 23.62 -32.30
CA GLU A 347 -2.84 22.77 -32.40
C GLU A 347 -2.71 21.45 -31.63
N VAL A 348 -3.81 20.83 -31.22
CA VAL A 348 -3.83 19.47 -30.63
C VAL A 348 -4.68 18.53 -31.48
N CYS A 349 -4.40 17.24 -31.38
CA CYS A 349 -5.17 16.19 -32.03
C CYS A 349 -6.24 15.67 -31.06
N SER A 350 -7.50 15.66 -31.48
CA SER A 350 -8.61 15.05 -30.76
C SER A 350 -9.56 14.45 -31.77
N ASP A 351 -9.93 13.18 -31.59
CA ASP A 351 -10.80 12.39 -32.48
C ASP A 351 -10.42 12.47 -33.96
N GLY A 352 -9.10 12.50 -34.22
CA GLY A 352 -8.56 12.48 -35.58
C GLY A 352 -8.67 13.82 -36.32
N ALA A 353 -8.88 14.94 -35.63
CA ALA A 353 -8.88 16.27 -36.22
C ALA A 353 -7.88 17.23 -35.55
N CYS A 354 -7.04 17.89 -36.35
CA CYS A 354 -6.21 19.00 -35.89
C CYS A 354 -7.05 20.27 -35.73
N GLY A 355 -7.00 20.88 -34.55
CA GLY A 355 -7.69 22.16 -34.30
C GLY A 355 -7.03 23.02 -33.25
N LEU A 356 -7.18 24.34 -33.41
CA LEU A 356 -6.99 25.32 -32.34
C LEU A 356 -8.30 25.42 -31.56
N SER A 357 -8.51 24.48 -30.64
CA SER A 357 -9.69 24.45 -29.80
C SER A 357 -9.27 24.36 -28.34
N CYS A 358 -9.69 25.34 -27.55
CA CYS A 358 -9.90 25.10 -26.13
C CYS A 358 -11.16 24.22 -26.06
N GLY A 359 -11.01 22.92 -25.84
CA GLY A 359 -12.13 21.98 -25.83
C GLY A 359 -13.07 22.20 -24.63
N GLY A 360 -14.38 22.12 -24.88
CA GLY A 360 -15.45 22.26 -23.88
C GLY A 360 -16.53 23.27 -24.31
N ASP A 361 -17.72 23.21 -23.71
CA ASP A 361 -18.86 24.08 -24.05
C ASP A 361 -18.69 25.56 -23.58
N THR A 362 -17.63 25.92 -22.85
CA THR A 362 -17.46 27.25 -22.19
C THR A 362 -16.08 27.97 -22.22
N PRO A 363 -14.91 27.42 -22.65
CA PRO A 363 -13.65 28.16 -22.59
C PRO A 363 -13.41 29.15 -23.76
N THR A 364 -13.11 30.42 -23.42
CA THR A 364 -12.80 31.53 -24.34
C THR A 364 -11.30 31.86 -24.33
N GLN A 365 -10.71 32.14 -25.51
CA GLN A 365 -9.28 32.45 -25.62
C GLN A 365 -8.97 33.89 -25.16
N CYS A 366 -8.20 34.02 -24.08
CA CYS A 366 -7.72 35.29 -23.55
C CYS A 366 -6.19 35.36 -23.65
N GLY A 367 -5.71 35.91 -24.77
CA GLY A 367 -4.27 35.98 -25.06
C GLY A 367 -3.72 34.62 -25.49
N SER A 368 -2.72 34.10 -24.77
CA SER A 368 -2.14 32.77 -25.01
C SER A 368 -2.72 31.68 -24.10
N ALA A 369 -3.74 31.99 -23.30
CA ALA A 369 -4.39 31.06 -22.39
C ALA A 369 -5.88 30.89 -22.72
N CYS A 370 -6.37 29.67 -22.54
CA CYS A 370 -7.80 29.36 -22.55
C CYS A 370 -8.34 29.60 -21.15
N VAL A 371 -9.38 30.42 -21.01
CA VAL A 371 -10.02 30.69 -19.72
C VAL A 371 -11.53 30.55 -19.86
N ASP A 372 -12.19 29.93 -18.89
CA ASP A 372 -13.64 29.79 -18.89
C ASP A 372 -14.28 31.11 -18.46
N THR A 373 -14.82 31.87 -19.40
CA THR A 373 -15.40 33.18 -19.08
C THR A 373 -16.71 33.09 -18.31
N ASP A 374 -17.28 31.90 -18.14
CA ASP A 374 -18.52 31.69 -17.41
C ASP A 374 -18.29 31.36 -15.93
N THR A 375 -17.11 30.85 -15.57
CA THR A 375 -16.77 30.45 -14.20
C THR A 375 -15.48 31.09 -13.65
N ASP A 376 -14.59 31.58 -14.51
CA ASP A 376 -13.33 32.20 -14.10
C ASP A 376 -13.57 33.61 -13.53
N ARG A 377 -13.34 33.74 -12.22
CA ARG A 377 -13.50 34.99 -11.46
C ARG A 377 -12.65 36.15 -11.97
N ALA A 378 -11.51 35.89 -12.61
CA ALA A 378 -10.61 36.91 -13.16
C ALA A 378 -10.99 37.32 -14.60
N HIS A 379 -11.78 36.49 -15.30
CA HIS A 379 -12.17 36.67 -16.71
C HIS A 379 -13.69 36.55 -16.92
N CYS A 380 -14.50 37.03 -15.95
CA CYS A 380 -15.94 36.78 -15.92
C CYS A 380 -16.73 37.60 -16.95
N GLY A 381 -17.37 36.91 -17.89
CA GLY A 381 -18.08 37.50 -19.04
C GLY A 381 -17.16 37.98 -20.16
N GLY A 382 -15.84 37.78 -20.01
CA GLY A 382 -14.84 38.15 -21.00
C GLY A 382 -13.46 38.37 -20.39
N CYS A 383 -12.44 38.38 -21.25
CA CYS A 383 -11.05 38.53 -20.84
C CYS A 383 -10.78 39.77 -19.98
N ASP A 384 -10.06 39.59 -18.87
CA ASP A 384 -9.57 40.63 -17.96
C ASP A 384 -10.70 41.42 -17.26
N MET A 385 -11.82 40.74 -16.96
CA MET A 385 -12.96 41.29 -16.21
C MET A 385 -13.13 40.61 -14.84
N PRO A 386 -12.38 41.03 -13.80
CA PRO A 386 -12.44 40.39 -12.49
C PRO A 386 -13.65 40.83 -11.65
N CYS A 387 -14.28 39.88 -10.94
CA CYS A 387 -15.40 40.16 -10.03
C CYS A 387 -14.96 40.83 -8.71
N ALA A 388 -15.84 41.66 -8.14
CA ALA A 388 -15.56 42.36 -6.87
C ALA A 388 -15.49 41.40 -5.69
N ALA A 389 -14.79 41.79 -4.61
CA ALA A 389 -14.59 40.95 -3.44
C ALA A 389 -15.94 40.48 -2.84
N GLY A 390 -16.15 39.16 -2.80
CA GLY A 390 -17.38 38.51 -2.33
C GLY A 390 -18.39 38.10 -3.42
N GLU A 391 -18.15 38.39 -4.70
CA GLU A 391 -18.97 37.94 -5.83
C GLU A 391 -18.33 36.74 -6.54
N VAL A 392 -19.13 35.84 -7.11
CA VAL A 392 -18.66 34.70 -7.91
C VAL A 392 -19.05 34.91 -9.38
N CYS A 393 -18.28 34.28 -10.28
CA CYS A 393 -18.61 34.25 -11.70
C CYS A 393 -19.51 33.05 -11.99
N SER A 394 -20.65 33.30 -12.62
CA SER A 394 -21.56 32.27 -13.12
C SER A 394 -22.23 32.80 -14.39
N ASP A 395 -22.19 32.01 -15.47
CA ASP A 395 -22.68 32.33 -16.82
C ASP A 395 -22.21 33.71 -17.33
N GLY A 396 -20.95 34.03 -17.05
CA GLY A 396 -20.30 35.21 -17.57
C GLY A 396 -20.78 36.50 -16.91
N SER A 397 -21.37 36.40 -15.72
CA SER A 397 -21.89 37.52 -14.97
C SER A 397 -21.43 37.47 -13.51
N CYS A 398 -20.79 38.54 -13.04
CA CYS A 398 -20.47 38.68 -11.61
C CYS A 398 -21.76 38.94 -10.83
N GLY A 399 -22.09 38.05 -9.89
CA GLY A 399 -23.29 38.18 -9.06
C GLY A 399 -23.19 37.44 -7.74
N LEU A 400 -24.05 37.83 -6.79
CA LEU A 400 -24.32 37.05 -5.58
C LEU A 400 -25.37 36.00 -5.94
N SER A 401 -24.94 34.94 -6.61
CA SER A 401 -25.73 33.78 -7.02
C SER A 401 -25.01 32.52 -6.57
N CYS A 402 -25.73 31.51 -6.10
CA CYS A 402 -25.14 30.23 -5.75
C CYS A 402 -25.12 29.34 -6.98
N GLY A 403 -23.91 29.01 -7.43
CA GLY A 403 -23.69 28.22 -8.63
C GLY A 403 -23.95 26.73 -8.40
N GLY A 404 -24.44 26.07 -9.45
CA GLY A 404 -24.77 24.66 -9.53
C GLY A 404 -26.09 24.47 -10.28
N ASP A 405 -26.32 23.28 -10.87
CA ASP A 405 -27.56 22.96 -11.60
C ASP A 405 -28.80 22.79 -10.66
N THR A 406 -28.62 22.82 -9.34
CA THR A 406 -29.64 22.45 -8.33
C THR A 406 -29.89 23.42 -7.14
N PRO A 407 -29.03 24.39 -6.75
CA PRO A 407 -29.33 25.29 -5.63
C PRO A 407 -30.26 26.45 -6.00
N THR A 408 -31.48 26.44 -5.45
CA THR A 408 -32.48 27.51 -5.55
C THR A 408 -32.31 28.53 -4.41
N LEU A 409 -32.35 29.83 -4.71
CA LEU A 409 -32.31 30.89 -3.70
C LEU A 409 -33.64 30.97 -2.92
N CYS A 410 -33.67 30.40 -1.72
CA CYS A 410 -34.79 30.49 -0.79
C CYS A 410 -34.51 31.57 0.26
N GLY A 411 -34.79 32.82 -0.10
CA GLY A 411 -34.55 33.98 0.76
C GLY A 411 -33.14 34.55 0.60
N SER A 412 -32.32 34.47 1.65
CA SER A 412 -30.91 34.91 1.63
C SER A 412 -29.93 33.74 1.69
N ALA A 413 -30.42 32.50 1.57
CA ALA A 413 -29.64 31.29 1.59
C ALA A 413 -29.97 30.47 0.35
N CYS A 414 -28.96 29.82 -0.19
CA CYS A 414 -29.13 28.92 -1.32
C CYS A 414 -29.28 27.51 -0.79
N VAL A 415 -30.32 26.84 -1.27
CA VAL A 415 -30.70 25.50 -0.82
C VAL A 415 -30.93 24.66 -2.07
N ASP A 416 -30.37 23.46 -2.07
CA ASP A 416 -30.52 22.51 -3.17
C ASP A 416 -31.93 21.91 -3.11
N THR A 417 -32.78 22.22 -4.10
CA THR A 417 -34.17 21.73 -4.08
C THR A 417 -34.30 20.27 -4.49
N ASP A 418 -33.23 19.67 -4.98
CA ASP A 418 -33.23 18.27 -5.41
C ASP A 418 -32.82 17.32 -4.29
N THR A 419 -32.16 17.85 -3.25
CA THR A 419 -31.66 17.06 -2.11
C THR A 419 -32.04 17.64 -0.73
N ASP A 420 -32.38 18.92 -0.60
CA ASP A 420 -32.78 19.51 0.69
C ASP A 420 -34.21 19.08 1.05
N ARG A 421 -34.32 18.18 2.04
CA ARG A 421 -35.57 17.64 2.59
C ARG A 421 -36.59 18.69 3.03
N ARG A 422 -36.18 19.93 3.37
CA ARG A 422 -37.06 21.04 3.78
C ARG A 422 -37.50 21.91 2.61
N HIS A 423 -36.85 21.77 1.45
CA HIS A 423 -37.08 22.54 0.23
C HIS A 423 -37.19 21.61 -1.01
N CYS A 424 -37.74 20.40 -0.84
CA CYS A 424 -37.72 19.35 -1.86
C CYS A 424 -38.69 19.65 -3.02
N GLY A 425 -38.14 19.80 -4.23
CA GLY A 425 -38.85 20.27 -5.42
C GLY A 425 -39.22 21.76 -5.38
N GLY A 426 -38.79 22.51 -4.34
CA GLY A 426 -39.00 23.96 -4.22
C GLY A 426 -38.94 24.51 -2.79
N CYS A 427 -38.77 25.83 -2.66
CA CYS A 427 -38.65 26.48 -1.34
C CYS A 427 -39.81 26.17 -0.39
N ASP A 428 -39.48 25.79 0.86
CA ASP A 428 -40.41 25.51 1.96
C ASP A 428 -41.37 24.34 1.68
N MET A 429 -40.93 23.36 0.88
CA MET A 429 -41.66 22.10 0.60
C MET A 429 -41.00 20.92 1.32
N PRO A 430 -41.34 20.65 2.60
CA PRO A 430 -40.74 19.54 3.34
C PRO A 430 -41.35 18.18 2.97
N CYS A 431 -40.50 17.16 2.82
CA CYS A 431 -40.95 15.77 2.65
C CYS A 431 -41.66 15.22 3.90
N ALA A 432 -42.51 14.21 3.71
CA ALA A 432 -43.20 13.55 4.82
C ALA A 432 -42.22 12.79 5.73
N ALA A 433 -42.64 12.47 6.95
CA ALA A 433 -41.81 11.75 7.90
C ALA A 433 -41.47 10.34 7.35
N GLY A 434 -40.19 10.14 7.00
CA GLY A 434 -39.66 8.88 6.47
C GLY A 434 -39.21 8.93 5.00
N GLU A 435 -39.46 10.03 4.27
CA GLU A 435 -39.03 10.19 2.87
C GLU A 435 -37.81 11.12 2.77
N VAL A 436 -36.92 10.85 1.82
CA VAL A 436 -35.77 11.69 1.47
C VAL A 436 -36.00 12.38 0.13
N CYS A 437 -35.41 13.56 -0.05
CA CYS A 437 -35.47 14.27 -1.31
C CYS A 437 -34.39 13.72 -2.25
N SER A 438 -34.79 13.21 -3.40
CA SER A 438 -33.89 12.73 -4.45
C SER A 438 -34.50 13.17 -5.79
N ASP A 439 -33.71 13.87 -6.60
CA ASP A 439 -34.12 14.51 -7.87
C ASP A 439 -35.36 15.40 -7.74
N GLY A 440 -35.49 16.12 -6.63
CA GLY A 440 -36.60 17.05 -6.38
C GLY A 440 -37.93 16.36 -6.07
N ALA A 441 -37.89 15.04 -5.81
CA ALA A 441 -39.03 14.24 -5.41
C ALA A 441 -38.76 13.55 -4.07
N CYS A 442 -39.77 13.54 -3.19
CA CYS A 442 -39.71 12.77 -1.95
C CYS A 442 -39.88 11.27 -2.27
N GLY A 443 -38.89 10.44 -1.94
CA GLY A 443 -38.87 9.00 -2.21
C GLY A 443 -38.09 8.19 -1.18
N LEU A 444 -38.10 6.86 -1.33
CA LEU A 444 -37.48 5.88 -0.40
C LEU A 444 -36.30 5.15 -1.08
N SER A 445 -35.23 5.88 -1.40
CA SER A 445 -33.94 5.34 -1.89
C SER A 445 -32.81 6.14 -1.24
N CYS A 446 -31.82 5.46 -0.64
CA CYS A 446 -30.70 6.08 0.08
C CYS A 446 -29.53 6.28 -0.88
N GLY A 447 -29.08 7.54 -1.08
CA GLY A 447 -27.87 7.86 -1.84
C GLY A 447 -27.14 9.07 -1.25
N GLY A 448 -25.81 8.99 -1.18
CA GLY A 448 -24.89 10.01 -0.62
C GLY A 448 -24.01 9.46 0.51
N ASP A 449 -22.88 10.13 0.79
CA ASP A 449 -21.75 9.65 1.63
C ASP A 449 -22.03 9.45 3.14
N THR A 450 -23.29 9.44 3.60
CA THR A 450 -23.58 9.22 5.04
C THR A 450 -24.76 8.31 5.43
N PRO A 451 -25.82 8.03 4.63
CA PRO A 451 -26.85 7.08 5.06
C PRO A 451 -26.64 5.67 4.48
N THR A 452 -26.37 4.70 5.35
CA THR A 452 -26.33 3.26 5.00
C THR A 452 -27.74 2.67 5.01
N GLN A 453 -28.07 1.79 4.06
CA GLN A 453 -29.38 1.14 4.00
C GLN A 453 -29.48 -0.01 5.02
N CYS A 454 -30.25 0.20 6.08
CA CYS A 454 -30.52 -0.82 7.10
C CYS A 454 -31.97 -1.30 6.98
N GLY A 455 -32.17 -2.36 6.19
CA GLY A 455 -33.48 -2.93 5.89
C GLY A 455 -34.34 -2.00 5.03
N SER A 456 -35.45 -1.51 5.59
CA SER A 456 -36.40 -0.61 4.90
C SER A 456 -36.24 0.87 5.24
N ALA A 457 -35.17 1.24 5.96
CA ALA A 457 -34.89 2.61 6.38
C ALA A 457 -33.45 3.03 6.03
N CYS A 458 -33.29 4.29 5.60
CA CYS A 458 -31.99 4.93 5.46
C CYS A 458 -31.58 5.50 6.81
N VAL A 459 -30.42 5.12 7.33
CA VAL A 459 -29.94 5.55 8.65
C VAL A 459 -28.49 6.02 8.53
N ASP A 460 -28.18 7.11 9.21
CA ASP A 460 -26.87 7.76 9.14
C ASP A 460 -25.94 7.11 10.17
N THR A 461 -24.96 6.34 9.72
CA THR A 461 -24.13 5.55 10.67
C THR A 461 -23.18 6.41 11.48
N ASP A 462 -23.03 7.70 11.16
CA ASP A 462 -22.16 8.62 11.88
C ASP A 462 -22.85 9.32 13.04
N THR A 463 -24.19 9.32 13.05
CA THR A 463 -25.00 10.09 14.01
C THR A 463 -26.24 9.35 14.53
N ASP A 464 -26.68 8.29 13.87
CA ASP A 464 -27.84 7.50 14.30
C ASP A 464 -27.43 6.54 15.42
N ARG A 465 -27.98 6.81 16.61
CA ARG A 465 -27.69 6.03 17.82
C ARG A 465 -28.08 4.56 17.70
N ALA A 466 -29.06 4.18 16.86
CA ALA A 466 -29.47 2.80 16.69
C ALA A 466 -28.61 2.04 15.65
N HIS A 467 -27.79 2.77 14.88
CA HIS A 467 -27.00 2.27 13.77
C HIS A 467 -25.59 2.91 13.74
N CYS A 468 -24.97 3.12 14.90
CA CYS A 468 -23.73 3.90 15.01
C CYS A 468 -22.51 3.07 14.59
N GLY A 469 -21.80 3.53 13.57
CA GLY A 469 -20.71 2.81 12.90
C GLY A 469 -21.19 1.67 11.99
N GLY A 470 -22.49 1.39 11.88
CA GLY A 470 -23.03 0.34 11.02
C GLY A 470 -24.49 -0.05 11.30
N CYS A 471 -25.10 -0.85 10.42
CA CYS A 471 -26.48 -1.29 10.61
C CYS A 471 -26.70 -2.14 11.87
N ASP A 472 -27.76 -1.84 12.63
CA ASP A 472 -28.18 -2.53 13.85
C ASP A 472 -27.09 -2.54 14.94
N MET A 473 -26.28 -1.48 14.98
CA MET A 473 -25.26 -1.21 16.00
C MET A 473 -25.71 -0.10 16.97
N PRO A 474 -26.63 -0.37 17.92
CA PRO A 474 -27.11 0.64 18.83
C PRO A 474 -26.05 1.00 19.88
N CYS A 475 -25.78 2.29 20.09
CA CYS A 475 -24.94 2.73 21.20
C CYS A 475 -25.55 2.34 22.55
N ALA A 476 -24.69 2.12 23.55
CA ALA A 476 -25.11 1.76 24.88
C ALA A 476 -25.94 2.89 25.53
N ALA A 477 -26.65 2.54 26.61
CA ALA A 477 -27.52 3.46 27.32
C ALA A 477 -26.75 4.65 27.92
N GLY A 478 -26.63 5.77 27.18
CA GLY A 478 -26.01 7.01 27.66
C GLY A 478 -25.06 7.68 26.67
N GLU A 479 -24.70 6.99 25.60
CA GLU A 479 -23.80 7.48 24.55
C GLU A 479 -24.59 8.18 23.42
N VAL A 480 -23.90 9.08 22.72
CA VAL A 480 -24.37 9.65 21.45
C VAL A 480 -23.43 9.20 20.34
N CYS A 481 -23.99 8.95 19.16
CA CYS A 481 -23.18 8.65 17.99
C CYS A 481 -22.61 9.96 17.43
N SER A 482 -21.30 10.05 17.30
CA SER A 482 -20.62 11.23 16.75
C SER A 482 -19.41 10.80 15.93
N GLY A 483 -19.52 10.84 14.61
CA GLY A 483 -18.46 10.46 13.68
C GLY A 483 -18.24 8.95 13.64
N GLY A 484 -19.33 8.18 13.61
CA GLY A 484 -19.30 6.72 13.47
C GLY A 484 -18.93 5.97 14.74
N THR A 485 -18.73 6.69 15.85
CA THR A 485 -18.34 6.15 17.14
C THR A 485 -19.29 6.59 18.24
N CYS A 486 -19.64 5.66 19.12
CA CYS A 486 -20.42 5.95 20.30
C CYS A 486 -19.52 6.66 21.33
N GLY A 487 -19.87 7.89 21.68
CA GLY A 487 -19.09 8.71 22.62
C GLY A 487 -19.98 9.42 23.64
N LEU A 488 -19.42 9.71 24.82
CA LEU A 488 -20.12 10.42 25.89
C LEU A 488 -20.01 11.93 25.68
N SER A 489 -21.07 12.55 25.14
CA SER A 489 -21.23 14.01 25.08
C SER A 489 -22.51 14.42 25.79
N CYS A 490 -22.38 15.31 26.76
CA CYS A 490 -23.50 15.81 27.56
C CYS A 490 -24.19 16.98 26.83
N GLY A 491 -25.13 16.68 25.93
CA GLY A 491 -25.93 17.69 25.25
C GLY A 491 -27.00 18.31 26.15
N GLY A 492 -26.88 19.60 26.48
CA GLY A 492 -27.90 20.39 27.19
C GLY A 492 -27.34 21.69 27.78
N ASP A 493 -28.21 22.60 28.23
CA ASP A 493 -27.81 23.90 28.81
C ASP A 493 -27.23 23.79 30.25
N THR A 494 -27.25 22.62 30.89
CA THR A 494 -26.83 22.41 32.31
C THR A 494 -26.05 21.13 32.69
N PRO A 495 -25.85 20.07 31.87
CA PRO A 495 -25.10 18.89 32.31
C PRO A 495 -23.58 19.09 32.18
N THR A 496 -22.84 18.82 33.26
CA THR A 496 -21.37 18.84 33.32
C THR A 496 -20.83 17.40 33.30
N LEU A 497 -19.74 17.15 32.55
CA LEU A 497 -19.09 15.84 32.53
C LEU A 497 -18.28 15.64 33.81
N CYS A 498 -18.69 14.68 34.64
CA CYS A 498 -17.99 14.30 35.86
C CYS A 498 -17.63 12.82 35.79
N GLY A 499 -16.38 12.53 35.41
CA GLY A 499 -15.95 11.17 35.07
C GLY A 499 -16.63 10.68 33.78
N ALA A 500 -17.18 9.46 33.81
CA ALA A 500 -17.91 8.86 32.68
C ALA A 500 -19.42 9.18 32.68
N ALA A 501 -19.89 10.10 33.53
CA ALA A 501 -21.31 10.40 33.67
C ALA A 501 -21.62 11.88 33.41
N CYS A 502 -22.68 12.12 32.63
CA CYS A 502 -23.28 13.44 32.48
C CYS A 502 -24.15 13.73 33.71
N VAL A 503 -23.75 14.72 34.51
CA VAL A 503 -24.45 15.06 35.75
C VAL A 503 -24.86 16.53 35.73
N ASP A 504 -26.11 16.78 36.09
CA ASP A 504 -26.63 18.14 36.27
C ASP A 504 -26.14 18.66 37.62
N THR A 505 -25.14 19.55 37.61
CA THR A 505 -24.53 20.08 38.84
C THR A 505 -25.45 21.05 39.59
N ASP A 506 -26.57 21.44 39.00
CA ASP A 506 -27.58 22.27 39.65
C ASP A 506 -28.54 21.48 40.54
N THR A 507 -28.66 20.16 40.32
CA THR A 507 -29.66 19.31 40.97
C THR A 507 -29.11 18.00 41.52
N ASN A 508 -27.92 17.57 41.12
CA ASN A 508 -27.32 16.32 41.57
C ASN A 508 -26.63 16.49 42.94
N ARG A 509 -27.14 15.78 43.95
CA ARG A 509 -26.61 15.82 45.33
C ARG A 509 -25.18 15.29 45.50
N PHE A 510 -24.66 14.55 44.54
CA PHE A 510 -23.30 13.98 44.58
C PHE A 510 -22.29 14.84 43.79
N HIS A 511 -22.78 15.84 43.05
CA HIS A 511 -21.98 16.72 42.19
C HIS A 511 -22.56 18.15 42.23
N CYS A 512 -22.85 18.67 43.43
CA CYS A 512 -23.60 19.91 43.57
C CYS A 512 -22.71 21.14 43.41
N GLY A 513 -22.89 21.89 42.32
CA GLY A 513 -22.08 23.06 41.97
C GLY A 513 -20.73 22.73 41.31
N ALA A 514 -20.20 21.53 41.49
CA ALA A 514 -19.01 20.99 40.81
C ALA A 514 -18.97 19.45 40.86
N CYS A 515 -18.12 18.84 40.02
CA CYS A 515 -17.87 17.41 40.06
C CYS A 515 -17.38 16.95 41.44
N ASP A 516 -17.87 15.78 41.86
CA ASP A 516 -17.65 15.13 43.16
C ASP A 516 -17.92 15.98 44.43
N ASP A 517 -18.63 17.10 44.32
CA ASP A 517 -19.02 17.93 45.46
C ASP A 517 -20.35 17.43 46.08
N ALA A 518 -20.25 16.39 46.90
CA ALA A 518 -21.41 15.77 47.53
C ALA A 518 -21.94 16.59 48.72
N CYS A 519 -23.25 16.85 48.73
CA CYS A 519 -23.88 17.60 49.81
C CYS A 519 -23.76 16.88 51.16
N PRO A 520 -23.48 17.62 52.26
CA PRO A 520 -23.46 17.08 53.61
C PRO A 520 -24.78 16.38 53.98
N SER A 521 -24.70 15.42 54.91
CA SER A 521 -25.85 14.62 55.33
C SER A 521 -27.00 15.51 55.83
N GLY A 522 -28.14 15.48 55.13
CA GLY A 522 -29.34 16.29 55.44
C GLY A 522 -29.59 17.48 54.50
N GLU A 523 -28.73 17.70 53.49
CA GLU A 523 -28.87 18.75 52.49
C GLU A 523 -29.11 18.17 51.08
N VAL A 524 -29.77 18.96 50.21
CA VAL A 524 -30.05 18.65 48.81
C VAL A 524 -29.55 19.75 47.89
N CYS A 525 -29.20 19.39 46.66
CA CYS A 525 -28.70 20.32 45.67
C CYS A 525 -29.84 21.07 44.99
N ILE A 526 -29.86 22.40 45.11
CA ILE A 526 -30.84 23.27 44.45
C ILE A 526 -30.11 24.46 43.85
N GLY A 527 -30.01 24.51 42.51
CA GLY A 527 -29.33 25.58 41.78
C GLY A 527 -27.84 25.65 42.08
N GLY A 528 -27.20 24.48 42.22
CA GLY A 528 -25.75 24.37 42.41
C GLY A 528 -25.27 24.65 43.83
N ALA A 529 -26.18 24.72 44.80
CA ALA A 529 -25.87 24.91 46.21
C ALA A 529 -26.52 23.83 47.09
N CYS A 530 -25.74 23.26 48.01
CA CYS A 530 -26.25 22.39 49.05
C CYS A 530 -27.08 23.21 50.05
N THR A 531 -28.36 22.88 50.16
CA THR A 531 -29.30 23.56 51.04
C THR A 531 -30.05 22.56 51.91
N LEU A 532 -30.33 22.97 53.14
CA LEU A 532 -31.10 22.19 54.11
C LEU A 532 -32.57 22.13 53.65
N GLY A 533 -32.90 21.07 52.91
CA GLY A 533 -34.19 20.89 52.24
C GLY A 533 -34.45 19.41 51.99
N CYS A 534 -35.73 19.06 51.91
CA CYS A 534 -36.16 17.69 51.62
C CYS A 534 -36.46 17.61 50.13
N GLY A 535 -35.55 17.00 49.36
CA GLY A 535 -35.69 16.88 47.90
C GLY A 535 -36.82 15.92 47.53
N GLY A 536 -37.74 16.37 46.67
CA GLY A 536 -38.87 15.59 46.17
C GLY A 536 -40.20 16.33 46.29
N ALA A 537 -41.23 15.87 45.58
CA ALA A 537 -42.54 16.52 45.51
C ALA A 537 -43.40 16.39 46.80
N THR A 538 -42.89 15.82 47.90
CA THR A 538 -43.72 15.41 49.05
C THR A 538 -43.17 15.55 50.49
N PRO A 539 -41.87 15.70 50.83
CA PRO A 539 -41.48 15.88 52.24
C PRO A 539 -41.30 17.35 52.67
N ASP A 540 -41.88 17.74 53.81
CA ASP A 540 -41.67 19.05 54.45
C ASP A 540 -40.61 18.95 55.58
N LEU A 541 -39.86 20.03 55.80
CA LEU A 541 -38.88 20.10 56.90
C LEU A 541 -39.57 20.44 58.22
N CYS A 542 -39.76 19.45 59.09
CA CYS A 542 -40.36 19.63 60.41
C CYS A 542 -39.35 19.39 61.53
N ALA A 543 -39.11 20.40 62.37
CA ALA A 543 -38.23 20.33 63.54
C ALA A 543 -36.83 19.73 63.28
N GLY A 544 -36.25 19.98 62.09
CA GLY A 544 -34.91 19.52 61.72
C GLY A 544 -34.84 18.11 61.13
N GLY A 545 -35.99 17.48 60.82
CA GLY A 545 -36.06 16.22 60.08
C GLY A 545 -37.06 16.30 58.93
N CYS A 546 -36.80 15.56 57.85
CA CYS A 546 -37.72 15.43 56.73
C CYS A 546 -38.86 14.49 57.10
N VAL A 547 -40.09 14.98 57.02
CA VAL A 547 -41.30 14.18 57.24
C VAL A 547 -42.27 14.44 56.10
N ASP A 548 -42.82 13.37 55.54
CA ASP A 548 -43.86 13.46 54.52
C ASP A 548 -45.18 13.82 55.20
N THR A 549 -45.61 15.08 55.05
CA THR A 549 -46.86 15.53 55.67
C THR A 549 -48.08 14.94 54.98
N GLN A 550 -47.94 14.25 53.84
CA GLN A 550 -49.04 13.58 53.16
C GLN A 550 -49.37 12.20 53.75
N SER A 551 -48.40 11.54 54.39
CA SER A 551 -48.53 10.15 54.85
C SER A 551 -48.15 9.94 56.32
N ASN A 552 -47.43 10.87 56.93
CA ASN A 552 -46.97 10.75 58.31
C ASN A 552 -48.06 11.17 59.31
N ARG A 553 -48.56 10.19 60.08
CA ARG A 553 -49.59 10.40 61.10
C ARG A 553 -49.24 11.41 62.20
N LEU A 554 -47.96 11.66 62.47
CA LEU A 554 -47.54 12.64 63.49
C LEU A 554 -47.38 14.06 62.91
N HIS A 555 -47.38 14.20 61.58
CA HIS A 555 -47.15 15.46 60.86
C HIS A 555 -48.14 15.63 59.69
N CYS A 556 -49.41 15.23 59.85
CA CYS A 556 -50.34 15.12 58.74
C CYS A 556 -50.89 16.47 58.27
N GLY A 557 -50.60 16.84 57.03
CA GLY A 557 -50.98 18.11 56.39
C GLY A 557 -50.23 19.34 56.88
N ALA A 558 -49.49 19.23 57.98
CA ALA A 558 -48.58 20.23 58.52
C ALA A 558 -47.68 19.61 59.60
N CYS A 559 -46.51 20.22 59.84
CA CYS A 559 -45.62 19.83 60.92
C CYS A 559 -46.35 19.77 62.28
N ASP A 560 -46.07 18.70 63.05
CA ASP A 560 -46.57 18.44 64.40
C ASP A 560 -48.09 18.26 64.50
N ASN A 561 -48.77 18.04 63.36
CA ASN A 561 -50.19 17.75 63.32
C ASN A 561 -50.47 16.24 63.41
N ALA A 562 -50.54 15.72 64.64
CA ALA A 562 -50.79 14.31 64.88
C ALA A 562 -52.28 13.94 64.75
N CYS A 563 -52.60 12.91 63.96
CA CYS A 563 -53.98 12.42 63.81
C CYS A 563 -54.52 11.76 65.08
N GLY A 564 -55.85 11.82 65.25
CA GLY A 564 -56.55 11.26 66.40
C GLY A 564 -56.38 9.75 66.57
N ALA A 565 -56.79 9.22 67.72
CA ALA A 565 -56.70 7.79 68.01
C ALA A 565 -57.61 6.98 67.06
N GLY A 566 -57.00 6.23 66.14
CA GLY A 566 -57.69 5.42 65.14
C GLY A 566 -57.74 6.03 63.73
N GLU A 567 -57.09 7.18 63.52
CA GLU A 567 -56.97 7.83 62.22
C GLU A 567 -55.56 7.64 61.64
N VAL A 568 -55.47 7.61 60.31
CA VAL A 568 -54.25 7.52 59.50
C VAL A 568 -54.10 8.78 58.66
N CYS A 569 -52.86 9.15 58.32
CA CYS A 569 -52.63 10.26 57.41
C CYS A 569 -52.68 9.78 55.96
N SER A 570 -53.59 10.34 55.16
CA SER A 570 -53.69 10.03 53.74
C SER A 570 -53.88 11.33 52.96
N LEU A 571 -52.94 11.62 52.05
CA LEU A 571 -52.90 12.86 51.25
C LEU A 571 -52.98 14.14 52.10
N GLY A 572 -52.34 14.13 53.26
CA GLY A 572 -52.25 15.29 54.15
C GLY A 572 -53.51 15.53 54.99
N ALA A 573 -54.44 14.59 55.01
CA ALA A 573 -55.62 14.63 55.86
C ALA A 573 -55.67 13.42 56.81
N CYS A 574 -56.00 13.67 58.07
CA CYS A 574 -56.31 12.62 59.03
C CYS A 574 -57.66 12.00 58.67
N VAL A 575 -57.64 10.73 58.27
CA VAL A 575 -58.82 9.97 57.82
C VAL A 575 -58.93 8.66 58.59
N ALA A 576 -60.14 8.07 58.63
CA ALA A 576 -60.39 6.85 59.38
C ALA A 576 -59.78 5.57 58.73
N SER A 577 -59.31 5.65 57.49
CA SER A 577 -58.72 4.53 56.72
C SER A 577 -57.94 5.05 55.51
N CYS A 578 -56.91 4.33 55.08
CA CYS A 578 -56.11 4.70 53.90
C CYS A 578 -56.95 4.77 52.62
N GLY A 579 -56.56 5.65 51.69
CA GLY A 579 -57.13 5.72 50.35
C GLY A 579 -56.99 4.38 49.59
N SER A 580 -57.81 4.18 48.55
CA SER A 580 -57.74 2.98 47.73
C SER A 580 -56.34 2.81 47.11
N GLY A 581 -55.70 1.67 47.34
CA GLY A 581 -54.35 1.36 46.85
C GLY A 581 -53.24 1.48 47.90
N LEU A 582 -53.53 1.92 49.14
CA LEU A 582 -52.55 2.05 50.22
C LEU A 582 -52.93 1.18 51.41
N SER A 583 -51.93 0.58 52.07
CA SER A 583 -52.10 -0.29 53.24
C SER A 583 -51.75 0.45 54.54
N ASP A 584 -52.54 0.24 55.60
CA ASP A 584 -52.24 0.78 56.94
C ASP A 584 -51.14 -0.06 57.61
N CYS A 585 -49.91 0.46 57.58
CA CYS A 585 -48.76 -0.16 58.20
C CYS A 585 -48.43 0.54 59.51
N SER A 586 -49.26 0.27 60.52
CA SER A 586 -49.11 0.80 61.90
C SER A 586 -49.21 2.32 62.00
N GLY A 587 -50.14 2.93 61.25
CA GLY A 587 -50.45 4.34 61.31
C GLY A 587 -49.91 5.18 60.16
N SER A 588 -49.13 4.62 59.25
CA SER A 588 -48.76 5.25 57.97
C SER A 588 -49.41 4.50 56.82
N CYS A 589 -50.00 5.24 55.88
CA CYS A 589 -50.48 4.68 54.62
C CYS A 589 -49.28 4.54 53.67
N VAL A 590 -48.85 3.31 53.44
CA VAL A 590 -47.74 3.00 52.53
C VAL A 590 -48.26 2.22 51.34
N ASP A 591 -47.61 2.41 50.21
CA ASP A 591 -47.87 1.63 49.01
C ASP A 591 -47.03 0.35 49.08
N THR A 592 -47.68 -0.77 49.42
CA THR A 592 -47.03 -2.06 49.53
C THR A 592 -46.56 -2.61 48.18
N ASP A 593 -46.95 -1.99 47.07
CA ASP A 593 -46.51 -2.40 45.74
C ASP A 593 -45.18 -1.76 45.33
N THR A 594 -44.75 -0.69 46.00
CA THR A 594 -43.58 0.12 45.63
C THR A 594 -42.62 0.44 46.77
N ASP A 595 -43.02 0.27 48.04
CA ASP A 595 -42.17 0.56 49.20
C ASP A 595 -41.24 -0.63 49.56
N PRO A 596 -39.90 -0.49 49.43
CA PRO A 596 -38.93 -1.55 49.76
C PRO A 596 -38.93 -1.97 51.24
N ALA A 597 -39.45 -1.12 52.14
CA ALA A 597 -39.57 -1.42 53.57
C ALA A 597 -40.91 -2.10 53.92
N ASN A 598 -41.88 -2.13 53.01
CA ASN A 598 -43.22 -2.69 53.21
C ASN A 598 -43.70 -3.50 51.98
N CYS A 599 -42.79 -4.21 51.32
CA CYS A 599 -43.04 -4.81 50.03
C CYS A 599 -43.93 -6.06 50.13
N GLY A 600 -45.10 -6.00 49.49
CA GLY A 600 -46.13 -7.06 49.55
C GLY A 600 -46.88 -7.15 50.89
N GLY A 601 -46.50 -6.32 51.88
CA GLY A 601 -47.12 -6.31 53.19
C GLY A 601 -46.36 -5.46 54.20
N CYS A 602 -47.08 -5.00 55.23
CA CYS A 602 -46.51 -4.16 56.28
C CYS A 602 -45.36 -4.84 57.04
N GLY A 603 -44.21 -4.16 57.09
CA GLY A 603 -43.01 -4.66 57.77
C GLY A 603 -42.23 -5.73 57.01
N THR A 604 -42.58 -6.00 55.76
CA THR A 604 -41.83 -6.91 54.88
C THR A 604 -40.74 -6.12 54.15
N THR A 605 -39.56 -6.05 54.73
CA THR A 605 -38.37 -5.43 54.13
C THR A 605 -37.71 -6.37 53.13
N CYS A 606 -37.32 -5.89 51.96
CA CYS A 606 -36.45 -6.65 51.05
C CYS A 606 -35.10 -6.89 51.74
N ALA A 607 -34.81 -8.14 52.09
CA ALA A 607 -33.64 -8.51 52.88
C ALA A 607 -32.39 -8.44 52.00
N MET A 608 -31.41 -7.62 52.39
CA MET A 608 -30.19 -7.38 51.61
C MET A 608 -29.11 -8.40 51.96
N ALA A 609 -28.50 -9.01 50.93
CA ALA A 609 -27.21 -9.67 51.02
C ALA A 609 -26.08 -8.62 50.79
N PRO A 610 -24.82 -8.93 51.11
CA PRO A 610 -23.70 -8.04 50.81
C PRO A 610 -23.71 -7.55 49.35
N GLU A 611 -23.43 -6.26 49.17
CA GLU A 611 -23.07 -5.62 47.90
C GLU A 611 -24.21 -5.70 46.86
N SER A 612 -25.44 -5.77 47.37
CA SER A 612 -26.70 -5.85 46.63
C SER A 612 -27.75 -4.87 47.14
N ALA A 613 -28.62 -4.40 46.26
CA ALA A 613 -29.74 -3.51 46.57
C ALA A 613 -31.08 -4.16 46.23
N GLY A 614 -32.09 -3.94 47.09
CA GLY A 614 -33.44 -4.48 46.93
C GLY A 614 -34.49 -3.40 46.65
N VAL A 615 -35.32 -3.59 45.63
CA VAL A 615 -36.44 -2.71 45.25
C VAL A 615 -37.77 -3.46 45.26
N CYS A 616 -38.85 -2.75 45.56
CA CYS A 616 -40.19 -3.31 45.53
C CYS A 616 -40.89 -2.99 44.21
N ILE A 617 -41.32 -4.03 43.48
CA ILE A 617 -42.04 -3.89 42.22
C ILE A 617 -43.27 -4.80 42.26
N GLY A 618 -44.47 -4.20 42.25
CA GLY A 618 -45.74 -4.94 42.27
C GLY A 618 -45.93 -5.82 43.51
N GLY A 619 -45.36 -5.38 44.64
CA GLY A 619 -45.47 -6.08 45.93
C GLY A 619 -44.54 -7.28 46.07
N SER A 620 -43.53 -7.39 45.20
CA SER A 620 -42.47 -8.40 45.28
C SER A 620 -41.09 -7.74 45.28
N CYS A 621 -40.16 -8.27 46.09
CA CYS A 621 -38.79 -7.80 46.14
C CYS A 621 -38.02 -8.28 44.91
N SER A 622 -37.33 -7.35 44.24
CA SER A 622 -36.35 -7.59 43.18
C SER A 622 -34.98 -7.10 43.67
N TYR A 623 -33.91 -7.78 43.27
CA TYR A 623 -32.55 -7.54 43.74
C TYR A 623 -31.62 -7.27 42.55
N PHE A 624 -30.62 -6.40 42.74
CA PHE A 624 -29.57 -6.11 41.78
C PHE A 624 -28.24 -5.83 42.48
N CYS A 625 -27.13 -6.00 41.77
CA CYS A 625 -25.79 -5.73 42.30
C CYS A 625 -25.45 -4.25 42.33
N GLU A 626 -24.68 -3.83 43.33
CA GLU A 626 -24.06 -2.50 43.31
C GLU A 626 -23.04 -2.39 42.15
N PRO A 627 -22.81 -1.18 41.58
CA PRO A 627 -21.85 -1.00 40.50
C PRO A 627 -20.48 -1.59 40.82
N GLY A 628 -19.94 -2.39 39.89
CA GLY A 628 -18.62 -3.03 40.04
C GLY A 628 -18.63 -4.39 40.75
N PHE A 629 -19.81 -4.93 41.10
CA PHE A 629 -19.97 -6.27 41.67
C PHE A 629 -20.94 -7.12 40.85
N GLY A 630 -20.74 -8.44 40.84
CA GLY A 630 -21.58 -9.40 40.13
C GLY A 630 -21.94 -10.60 41.01
N ASP A 631 -23.14 -11.13 40.80
CA ASP A 631 -23.60 -12.45 41.28
C ASP A 631 -23.17 -13.50 40.26
N CYS A 632 -22.01 -14.14 40.49
CA CYS A 632 -21.42 -15.06 39.52
C CYS A 632 -21.88 -16.50 39.72
N ASN A 633 -22.54 -16.79 40.84
CA ASN A 633 -23.08 -18.12 41.14
C ASN A 633 -24.60 -18.21 40.86
N GLY A 634 -25.26 -17.08 40.61
CA GLY A 634 -26.66 -16.97 40.20
C GLY A 634 -27.66 -17.14 41.35
N ASP A 635 -27.25 -16.88 42.60
CA ASP A 635 -28.07 -17.08 43.79
C ASP A 635 -28.71 -15.79 44.36
N LEU A 636 -28.58 -14.67 43.65
CA LEU A 636 -29.13 -13.38 44.06
C LEU A 636 -30.65 -13.45 44.29
N GLY A 637 -31.06 -13.12 45.51
CA GLY A 637 -32.47 -13.15 45.94
C GLY A 637 -32.99 -14.53 46.35
N MET A 638 -32.16 -15.57 46.31
CA MET A 638 -32.49 -16.88 46.86
C MET A 638 -32.35 -16.91 48.38
N ALA A 639 -33.12 -17.79 49.02
CA ALA A 639 -33.06 -17.96 50.46
C ALA A 639 -31.71 -18.57 50.87
N GLY A 640 -30.80 -17.73 51.38
CA GLY A 640 -29.45 -18.10 51.78
C GLY A 640 -28.36 -17.79 50.76
N GLY A 641 -28.67 -17.01 49.71
CA GLY A 641 -27.66 -16.51 48.77
C GLY A 641 -26.65 -15.55 49.41
N ASP A 642 -25.46 -15.46 48.84
CA ASP A 642 -24.34 -14.67 49.38
C ASP A 642 -24.18 -13.27 48.76
N GLY A 643 -25.04 -12.91 47.82
CA GLY A 643 -25.18 -11.55 47.30
C GLY A 643 -24.45 -11.36 45.99
N CYS A 644 -23.77 -10.22 45.83
CA CYS A 644 -22.92 -9.97 44.67
C CYS A 644 -21.47 -10.11 45.10
N GLU A 645 -21.02 -11.36 45.15
CA GLU A 645 -19.84 -11.84 45.87
C GLU A 645 -18.52 -11.53 45.16
N THR A 646 -18.57 -11.12 43.90
CA THR A 646 -17.39 -10.99 43.04
C THR A 646 -17.18 -9.56 42.58
N SER A 647 -15.96 -9.04 42.74
CA SER A 647 -15.56 -7.75 42.17
C SER A 647 -15.35 -7.88 40.66
N LEU A 648 -16.09 -7.08 39.88
CA LEU A 648 -15.96 -7.00 38.44
C LEU A 648 -14.90 -5.99 37.98
N VAL A 649 -14.35 -5.19 38.89
CA VAL A 649 -13.41 -4.10 38.55
C VAL A 649 -11.96 -4.37 38.91
N GLY A 650 -11.69 -5.44 39.66
CA GLY A 650 -10.34 -5.82 40.07
C GLY A 650 -10.07 -7.33 40.08
N SER A 651 -11.05 -8.16 39.68
CA SER A 651 -10.84 -9.61 39.56
C SER A 651 -10.41 -9.94 38.14
N ALA A 652 -9.18 -10.42 37.98
CA ALA A 652 -8.70 -10.94 36.69
C ALA A 652 -9.51 -12.16 36.19
N LEU A 653 -10.32 -12.80 37.04
CA LEU A 653 -11.18 -13.93 36.66
C LEU A 653 -12.62 -13.51 36.30
N ASN A 654 -13.00 -12.26 36.56
CA ASN A 654 -14.37 -11.76 36.40
C ASN A 654 -14.40 -10.29 35.95
N CYS A 655 -13.48 -9.88 35.10
CA CYS A 655 -13.28 -8.49 34.72
C CYS A 655 -14.41 -8.00 33.80
N GLY A 656 -15.13 -6.96 34.23
CA GLY A 656 -16.29 -6.41 33.52
C GLY A 656 -17.56 -7.27 33.64
N ALA A 657 -17.43 -8.60 33.69
CA ALA A 657 -18.53 -9.52 33.91
C ALA A 657 -18.07 -10.85 34.55
N CYS A 658 -19.02 -11.56 35.17
CA CYS A 658 -18.78 -12.87 35.77
C CYS A 658 -18.20 -13.88 34.77
N GLY A 659 -17.13 -14.57 35.16
CA GLY A 659 -16.42 -15.53 34.32
C GLY A 659 -15.59 -14.93 33.19
N SER A 660 -15.56 -13.59 33.04
CA SER A 660 -14.72 -12.90 32.06
C SER A 660 -13.29 -12.82 32.58
N THR A 661 -12.50 -13.84 32.23
CA THR A 661 -11.10 -13.95 32.67
C THR A 661 -10.21 -13.17 31.70
N CYS A 662 -9.30 -12.35 32.24
CA CYS A 662 -8.31 -11.65 31.44
C CYS A 662 -7.27 -12.61 30.86
N GLY A 663 -6.63 -12.19 29.75
CA GLY A 663 -5.56 -12.94 29.11
C GLY A 663 -4.37 -13.18 30.05
N ALA A 664 -3.52 -14.14 29.70
CA ALA A 664 -2.30 -14.39 30.47
C ALA A 664 -1.39 -13.16 30.43
N GLY A 665 -1.11 -12.56 31.59
CA GLY A 665 -0.32 -11.33 31.69
C GLY A 665 -1.14 -10.03 31.78
N ASP A 666 -2.47 -10.13 31.70
CA ASP A 666 -3.36 -8.97 31.83
C ASP A 666 -3.81 -8.74 33.28
N VAL A 667 -4.09 -7.49 33.62
CA VAL A 667 -4.70 -7.11 34.91
C VAL A 667 -6.08 -6.51 34.70
N CYS A 668 -7.00 -6.78 35.64
CA CYS A 668 -8.31 -6.14 35.63
C CYS A 668 -8.24 -4.78 36.33
N MET A 669 -8.46 -3.69 35.59
CA MET A 669 -8.60 -2.34 36.16
C MET A 669 -9.86 -1.66 35.61
N GLY A 670 -10.72 -1.19 36.51
CA GLY A 670 -11.95 -0.49 36.12
C GLY A 670 -12.95 -1.36 35.37
N GLY A 671 -12.77 -2.69 35.39
CA GLY A 671 -13.61 -3.64 34.66
C GLY A 671 -13.15 -3.92 33.22
N ALA A 672 -11.97 -3.45 32.84
CA ALA A 672 -11.31 -3.82 31.58
C ALA A 672 -10.02 -4.60 31.85
N CYS A 673 -9.75 -5.58 30.99
CA CYS A 673 -8.46 -6.28 30.97
C CYS A 673 -7.44 -5.38 30.27
N ILE A 674 -6.34 -5.08 30.97
CA ILE A 674 -5.27 -4.23 30.47
C ILE A 674 -4.01 -5.08 30.33
N GLN A 675 -3.43 -5.06 29.13
CA GLN A 675 -2.18 -5.73 28.82
C GLN A 675 -1.02 -5.08 29.58
N THR A 676 -0.19 -5.89 30.23
CA THR A 676 1.00 -5.42 30.98
C THR A 676 2.30 -6.05 30.50
N THR A 677 2.22 -6.88 29.47
CA THR A 677 3.34 -7.50 28.79
C THR A 677 3.03 -7.64 27.30
N SER A 678 3.98 -7.33 26.44
CA SER A 678 3.91 -7.58 25.00
C SER A 678 5.13 -8.38 24.56
N THR A 679 4.90 -9.45 23.79
CA THR A 679 5.95 -10.32 23.24
C THR A 679 5.92 -10.19 21.73
N ARG A 680 7.11 -10.22 21.13
CA ARG A 680 7.34 -10.29 19.69
C ARG A 680 8.13 -11.54 19.39
N GLU A 681 7.63 -12.41 18.51
CA GLU A 681 8.30 -13.67 18.12
C GLU A 681 7.97 -14.10 16.69
N ASP A 682 8.80 -14.98 16.12
CA ASP A 682 8.55 -15.66 14.82
C ASP A 682 8.13 -14.71 13.66
N ASP A 683 7.04 -15.03 12.97
CA ASP A 683 6.58 -14.30 11.78
C ASP A 683 6.03 -12.91 12.10
N GLU A 684 5.86 -12.56 13.38
CA GLU A 684 5.45 -11.21 13.77
C GLU A 684 6.49 -10.16 13.36
N PHE A 685 7.78 -10.52 13.27
CA PHE A 685 8.83 -9.64 12.73
C PHE A 685 8.62 -9.25 11.26
N SER A 686 7.72 -9.93 10.54
CA SER A 686 7.31 -9.54 9.18
C SER A 686 6.48 -8.25 9.15
N THR A 687 5.96 -7.81 10.30
CA THR A 687 5.20 -6.56 10.46
C THR A 687 5.99 -5.58 11.33
N GLY A 688 5.82 -4.26 11.14
CA GLY A 688 6.57 -3.21 11.85
C GLY A 688 7.54 -2.43 10.95
N ASP A 689 8.06 -1.33 11.49
CA ASP A 689 8.94 -0.41 10.78
C ASP A 689 10.36 -0.98 10.72
N ARG A 690 10.76 -1.38 9.50
CA ARG A 690 12.04 -2.06 9.22
C ARG A 690 12.91 -1.19 8.36
N SER A 691 14.20 -1.18 8.68
CA SER A 691 15.22 -0.48 7.92
C SER A 691 16.49 -1.31 7.91
N GLY A 692 16.84 -1.91 6.76
CA GLY A 692 18.02 -2.76 6.61
C GLY A 692 17.96 -4.10 7.37
N THR A 693 16.77 -4.52 7.81
CA THR A 693 16.51 -5.82 8.45
C THR A 693 15.33 -6.53 7.79
N ASP A 694 15.33 -7.86 7.81
CA ASP A 694 14.17 -8.66 7.42
C ASP A 694 13.98 -9.87 8.33
N TYR A 695 12.79 -10.48 8.28
CA TYR A 695 12.51 -11.76 8.91
C TYR A 695 13.00 -12.89 8.01
N ASP A 696 13.92 -13.71 8.53
CA ASP A 696 14.43 -14.89 7.83
C ASP A 696 13.90 -16.15 8.52
N MET A 697 13.08 -16.91 7.79
CA MET A 697 12.45 -18.15 8.28
C MET A 697 13.47 -19.27 8.55
N ASP A 698 14.56 -19.33 7.79
CA ASP A 698 15.61 -20.34 7.94
C ASP A 698 16.53 -19.98 9.11
N ALA A 699 16.82 -18.69 9.26
CA ALA A 699 17.52 -18.16 10.40
C ALA A 699 16.65 -18.25 11.65
N GLY A 700 15.33 -18.17 11.52
CA GLY A 700 14.27 -18.24 12.55
C GLY A 700 14.17 -16.99 13.41
N GLY A 701 14.21 -15.81 12.79
CA GLY A 701 14.12 -14.52 13.49
C GLY A 701 14.51 -13.33 12.61
N LEU A 702 14.55 -12.14 13.20
CA LEU A 702 14.97 -10.90 12.55
C LEU A 702 16.49 -10.91 12.32
N VAL A 703 16.92 -10.62 11.09
CA VAL A 703 18.32 -10.58 10.68
C VAL A 703 18.65 -9.28 9.94
N LEU A 704 19.95 -8.96 9.84
CA LEU A 704 20.44 -8.03 8.84
C LEU A 704 20.29 -8.67 7.47
N ASP A 705 19.57 -8.00 6.59
CA ASP A 705 19.45 -8.45 5.22
C ASP A 705 19.96 -7.35 4.27
N SER A 706 21.03 -7.69 3.55
CA SER A 706 21.61 -6.84 2.50
C SER A 706 20.71 -6.67 1.28
N THR A 707 19.71 -7.54 1.14
CA THR A 707 18.65 -7.55 0.13
C THR A 707 17.30 -7.06 0.66
N ALA A 708 17.20 -6.75 1.96
CA ALA A 708 15.96 -6.25 2.54
C ALA A 708 15.57 -4.98 1.83
N ALA A 709 14.32 -4.95 1.37
CA ALA A 709 13.71 -3.80 0.77
C ALA A 709 13.52 -2.70 1.83
N VAL A 710 14.59 -1.99 2.19
CA VAL A 710 14.47 -0.53 2.28
C VAL A 710 13.94 -0.16 0.91
N ASP A 711 12.76 0.46 0.79
CA ASP A 711 12.17 0.76 -0.51
C ASP A 711 13.26 1.19 -1.49
N ASP A 712 13.54 0.37 -2.51
CA ASP A 712 14.78 0.43 -3.29
C ASP A 712 14.76 1.66 -4.19
N PHE A 713 14.91 2.81 -3.55
CA PHE A 713 14.94 4.09 -4.18
C PHE A 713 16.38 4.41 -4.54
N LEU A 714 16.57 4.71 -5.82
CA LEU A 714 17.80 5.24 -6.35
C LEU A 714 17.69 6.76 -6.33
N TRP A 715 18.75 7.43 -5.88
CA TRP A 715 18.77 8.89 -5.73
C TRP A 715 19.68 9.54 -6.76
N ILE A 716 19.12 9.89 -7.91
CA ILE A 716 19.90 10.31 -9.08
C ILE A 716 20.01 11.84 -9.17
N PRO A 717 21.22 12.43 -9.06
CA PRO A 717 21.36 13.89 -9.10
C PRO A 717 21.26 14.44 -10.52
N ASN A 718 20.37 15.39 -10.71
CA ASN A 718 20.22 16.18 -11.93
C ASN A 718 21.14 17.41 -11.85
N THR A 719 22.43 17.20 -12.16
CA THR A 719 23.48 18.24 -12.01
C THR A 719 23.16 19.53 -12.74
N ALA A 720 22.48 19.46 -13.88
CA ALA A 720 22.14 20.62 -14.70
C ALA A 720 20.90 21.39 -14.23
N GLU A 721 20.16 20.86 -13.27
CA GLU A 721 18.85 21.39 -12.82
C GLU A 721 18.82 21.74 -11.32
N SER A 722 19.89 21.44 -10.58
CA SER A 722 19.87 21.54 -9.10
C SER A 722 18.69 20.78 -8.48
N SER A 723 18.45 19.56 -8.98
CA SER A 723 17.43 18.66 -8.44
C SER A 723 17.97 17.25 -8.22
N MET A 724 17.21 16.45 -7.48
CA MET A 724 17.43 15.03 -7.22
C MET A 724 16.20 14.25 -7.66
N SER A 725 16.37 13.18 -8.43
CA SER A 725 15.29 12.25 -8.76
C SER A 725 15.29 11.08 -7.78
N LYS A 726 14.12 10.75 -7.23
CA LYS A 726 13.84 9.50 -6.53
C LYS A 726 13.27 8.52 -7.53
N TRP A 727 13.92 7.37 -7.66
CA TRP A 727 13.63 6.40 -8.69
C TRP A 727 13.33 5.05 -8.04
N ASP A 728 12.19 4.46 -8.32
CA ASP A 728 11.85 3.13 -7.83
C ASP A 728 12.58 2.08 -8.70
N ALA A 729 13.46 1.30 -8.09
CA ALA A 729 14.25 0.28 -8.79
C ALA A 729 13.42 -0.90 -9.30
N ARG A 730 12.28 -1.19 -8.64
CA ARG A 730 11.39 -2.32 -8.95
C ARG A 730 10.58 -2.03 -10.21
N THR A 731 9.93 -0.87 -10.24
CA THR A 731 9.11 -0.43 -11.38
C THR A 731 9.95 0.25 -12.46
N ASN A 732 11.18 0.65 -12.14
CA ASN A 732 12.06 1.42 -13.01
C ASN A 732 11.43 2.76 -13.45
N THR A 733 10.78 3.47 -12.52
CA THR A 733 10.14 4.77 -12.77
C THR A 733 10.64 5.87 -11.83
N GLU A 734 10.70 7.11 -12.34
CA GLU A 734 10.88 8.29 -11.49
C GLU A 734 9.60 8.56 -10.70
N VAL A 735 9.66 8.47 -9.38
CA VAL A 735 8.52 8.64 -8.47
C VAL A 735 8.52 10.00 -7.76
N GLY A 736 9.59 10.78 -7.91
CA GLY A 736 9.67 12.14 -7.36
C GLY A 736 10.91 12.88 -7.85
N ARG A 737 10.82 14.21 -7.88
CA ARG A 737 11.94 15.10 -8.20
C ARG A 737 11.97 16.26 -7.23
N TYR A 738 13.11 16.48 -6.58
CA TYR A 738 13.25 17.42 -5.46
C TYR A 738 14.26 18.49 -5.80
N ARG A 739 13.96 19.77 -5.52
CA ARG A 739 14.93 20.86 -5.65
C ARG A 739 15.95 20.78 -4.52
N VAL A 740 17.23 20.92 -4.86
CA VAL A 740 18.34 20.79 -3.89
C VAL A 740 19.27 21.99 -3.96
N GLY A 741 19.86 22.33 -2.82
CA GLY A 741 20.67 23.52 -2.67
C GLY A 741 19.86 24.80 -2.42
N LEU A 742 20.47 25.97 -2.67
CA LEU A 742 19.82 27.24 -2.41
C LEU A 742 19.03 27.72 -3.64
N PRO A 743 17.85 28.35 -3.46
CA PRO A 743 17.09 28.96 -4.56
C PRO A 743 17.93 29.95 -5.39
N SER A 744 18.79 30.73 -4.71
CA SER A 744 19.68 31.70 -5.37
C SER A 744 20.78 31.07 -6.23
N GLY A 745 21.00 29.77 -6.12
CA GLY A 745 22.04 29.01 -6.82
C GLY A 745 21.49 27.91 -7.73
N GLU A 746 20.21 27.95 -8.09
CA GLU A 746 19.62 26.96 -8.99
C GLU A 746 20.30 26.97 -10.38
N CYS A 747 20.59 25.79 -10.93
CA CYS A 747 21.16 25.64 -12.26
C CYS A 747 20.08 25.76 -13.35
N VAL A 748 20.23 26.73 -14.26
CA VAL A 748 19.27 26.95 -15.36
C VAL A 748 19.68 26.18 -16.63
N GLY A 749 19.67 24.84 -16.56
CA GLY A 749 19.86 23.97 -17.73
C GLY A 749 21.29 23.96 -18.31
N SER A 750 22.29 24.40 -17.53
CA SER A 750 23.69 24.33 -17.94
C SER A 750 24.61 24.14 -16.74
N CYS A 751 25.66 23.33 -16.92
CA CYS A 751 26.75 23.24 -15.95
C CYS A 751 27.51 24.58 -15.83
N CYS A 752 27.02 25.46 -14.96
CA CYS A 752 27.65 26.68 -14.44
C CYS A 752 28.94 26.45 -13.62
N TRP A 753 29.96 25.77 -14.17
CA TRP A 753 31.27 25.47 -13.52
C TRP A 753 31.97 26.66 -12.83
N ASN A 754 31.54 27.90 -13.08
CA ASN A 754 32.03 29.13 -12.44
C ASN A 754 30.93 30.16 -12.07
N ASN A 755 29.64 29.86 -12.23
CA ASN A 755 28.56 30.86 -12.15
C ASN A 755 27.63 30.59 -10.96
N GLY A 756 28.03 30.93 -9.73
CA GLY A 756 27.11 31.13 -8.59
C GLY A 756 25.98 30.11 -8.45
N CYS A 757 26.27 28.83 -8.66
CA CYS A 757 25.28 27.74 -8.62
C CYS A 757 25.62 26.70 -7.56
N ASN A 758 24.59 26.10 -6.97
CA ASN A 758 24.63 24.90 -6.15
C ASN A 758 24.42 23.68 -7.05
N MET A 759 25.53 23.05 -7.42
CA MET A 759 25.48 21.86 -8.29
C MET A 759 25.55 20.57 -7.49
N PRO A 760 24.52 19.71 -7.52
CA PRO A 760 24.60 18.40 -6.89
C PRO A 760 25.71 17.58 -7.53
N SER A 761 26.38 16.74 -6.74
CA SER A 761 27.51 15.94 -7.24
C SER A 761 27.88 14.70 -6.45
N ARG A 762 27.59 14.65 -5.16
CA ARG A 762 27.76 13.45 -4.34
C ARG A 762 26.47 13.15 -3.67
N VAL A 763 26.10 11.89 -3.74
CA VAL A 763 24.95 11.31 -3.08
C VAL A 763 25.43 10.16 -2.20
N VAL A 764 24.85 10.07 -1.02
CA VAL A 764 24.93 8.92 -0.12
C VAL A 764 23.53 8.67 0.42
N VAL A 765 23.28 7.43 0.80
CA VAL A 765 22.02 6.98 1.38
C VAL A 765 22.33 6.43 2.77
N ASP A 766 21.57 6.85 3.79
CA ASP A 766 21.75 6.36 5.16
C ASP A 766 21.11 5.00 5.41
N GLY A 767 21.18 4.53 6.66
CA GLY A 767 20.59 3.24 7.04
C GLY A 767 19.10 3.16 6.76
N SER A 768 18.37 4.27 6.89
CA SER A 768 16.92 4.39 6.69
C SER A 768 16.50 4.58 5.24
N GLY A 769 17.46 4.74 4.32
CA GLY A 769 17.17 4.97 2.91
C GLY A 769 17.13 6.45 2.51
N ASP A 770 17.26 7.38 3.46
CA ASP A 770 17.23 8.80 3.19
C ASP A 770 18.46 9.26 2.41
N ALA A 771 18.26 10.18 1.48
CA ALA A 771 19.32 10.67 0.62
C ALA A 771 19.92 11.98 1.10
N TYR A 772 21.25 12.04 1.08
CA TYR A 772 22.01 13.26 1.30
C TYR A 772 22.74 13.63 0.02
N VAL A 773 22.56 14.87 -0.41
CA VAL A 773 23.25 15.39 -1.59
C VAL A 773 24.13 16.58 -1.28
N ALA A 774 25.42 16.43 -1.58
CA ALA A 774 26.37 17.53 -1.50
C ALA A 774 26.36 18.38 -2.78
N ASN A 775 25.99 19.65 -2.59
CA ASN A 775 25.92 20.67 -3.62
C ASN A 775 27.19 21.54 -3.59
N ARG A 776 27.93 21.54 -4.69
CA ARG A 776 29.14 22.36 -4.86
C ARG A 776 28.75 23.83 -4.96
N GLY A 777 29.25 24.67 -4.05
CA GLY A 777 29.06 26.12 -4.11
C GLY A 777 30.17 26.80 -4.90
N PHE A 778 30.01 27.00 -6.22
CA PHE A 778 31.00 27.74 -7.01
C PHE A 778 30.79 29.25 -6.88
N SER A 779 31.70 29.93 -6.19
CA SER A 779 31.59 31.35 -5.82
C SER A 779 30.34 31.68 -4.97
N MET A 780 29.79 30.67 -4.29
CA MET A 780 28.64 30.80 -3.40
C MET A 780 28.71 29.77 -2.26
N GLN A 781 27.74 29.78 -1.35
CA GLN A 781 27.70 28.82 -0.25
C GLN A 781 27.50 27.38 -0.75
N GLY A 782 28.35 26.44 -0.31
CA GLY A 782 28.09 25.01 -0.51
C GLY A 782 27.05 24.50 0.48
N THR A 783 26.23 23.54 0.08
CA THR A 783 25.14 23.01 0.90
C THR A 783 25.03 21.50 0.84
N VAL A 784 24.41 20.91 1.86
CA VAL A 784 23.90 19.54 1.81
C VAL A 784 22.39 19.59 1.98
N THR A 785 21.68 18.76 1.22
CA THR A 785 20.22 18.59 1.33
C THR A 785 19.92 17.16 1.71
N LYS A 786 19.06 16.94 2.72
CA LYS A 786 18.50 15.63 3.10
C LYS A 786 17.07 15.50 2.55
N ILE A 787 16.73 14.33 2.02
CA ILE A 787 15.41 14.01 1.45
C ILE A 787 14.95 12.67 2.02
N ALA A 788 13.71 12.61 2.48
CA ALA A 788 13.11 11.42 3.07
C ALA A 788 12.83 10.32 2.03
N ALA A 789 13.16 9.08 2.39
CA ALA A 789 12.80 7.90 1.61
C ALA A 789 11.39 7.40 1.90
N ASN A 790 10.96 7.37 3.16
CA ASN A 790 9.58 7.06 3.49
C ASN A 790 8.74 8.36 3.55
N ILE A 791 7.49 8.28 3.10
CA ILE A 791 6.53 9.38 3.23
C ILE A 791 6.21 9.69 4.70
N ASP A 792 6.29 8.69 5.58
CA ASP A 792 6.04 8.83 7.02
C ASP A 792 7.10 9.69 7.72
N ASP A 793 8.29 9.78 7.15
CA ASP A 793 9.38 10.64 7.64
C ASP A 793 9.23 12.10 7.17
N CYS A 794 8.34 12.35 6.20
CA CYS A 794 8.07 13.70 5.71
C CYS A 794 7.30 14.52 6.75
N VAL A 795 7.50 15.84 6.72
CA VAL A 795 6.92 16.75 7.72
C VAL A 795 5.87 17.61 7.06
N ASP A 796 4.59 17.45 7.44
CA ASP A 796 3.51 18.39 7.09
C ASP A 796 3.83 19.75 7.75
N ARG A 797 4.49 20.62 7.01
CA ARG A 797 4.97 21.92 7.49
C ARG A 797 3.89 22.96 7.42
N ASN A 798 2.93 22.80 6.52
CA ASN A 798 1.86 23.77 6.32
C ASN A 798 0.62 23.46 7.17
N GLY A 799 0.55 22.27 7.77
CA GLY A 799 -0.48 21.82 8.70
C GLY A 799 -1.82 21.55 8.03
N ASN A 800 -1.84 21.17 6.75
CA ASN A 800 -3.06 20.88 6.00
C ASN A 800 -3.57 19.44 6.20
N GLY A 801 -2.82 18.60 6.93
CA GLY A 801 -3.17 17.20 7.21
C GLY A 801 -2.77 16.22 6.11
N MET A 802 -1.95 16.64 5.13
CA MET A 802 -1.41 15.81 4.06
C MET A 802 0.07 16.14 3.82
N ILE A 803 0.83 15.20 3.23
CA ILE A 803 2.22 15.45 2.81
C ILE A 803 2.23 15.98 1.38
N ASP A 804 2.61 17.24 1.21
CA ASP A 804 2.80 17.90 -0.08
C ASP A 804 4.21 17.60 -0.63
N THR A 805 4.31 16.56 -1.45
CA THR A 805 5.58 16.12 -2.07
C THR A 805 5.47 15.91 -3.57
N SER A 806 6.57 16.09 -4.28
CA SER A 806 6.65 15.80 -5.72
C SER A 806 6.42 14.30 -6.01
N THR A 807 5.50 13.95 -6.91
CA THR A 807 5.10 12.57 -7.26
C THR A 807 5.55 12.11 -8.67
N GLY A 808 6.49 12.83 -9.29
CA GLY A 808 7.02 12.49 -10.61
C GLY A 808 8.20 13.37 -11.00
N SER A 809 8.41 13.59 -12.30
CA SER A 809 9.58 14.31 -12.82
C SER A 809 9.51 15.84 -12.71
N THR A 810 8.43 16.39 -12.16
CA THR A 810 8.27 17.84 -11.93
C THR A 810 8.48 18.15 -10.47
N ALA A 811 9.51 18.94 -10.17
CA ALA A 811 9.80 19.34 -8.81
C ALA A 811 8.94 20.51 -8.36
N LEU A 812 8.39 20.40 -7.15
CA LEU A 812 7.75 21.51 -6.45
C LEU A 812 8.74 22.67 -6.25
N PRO A 813 8.24 23.90 -6.00
CA PRO A 813 9.08 25.03 -5.62
C PRO A 813 9.92 24.75 -4.37
N PHE A 814 11.00 25.52 -4.19
CA PHE A 814 11.79 25.43 -2.97
C PHE A 814 10.92 25.73 -1.74
N ASP A 815 11.17 25.00 -0.66
CA ASP A 815 10.46 25.11 0.63
C ASP A 815 8.98 24.66 0.62
N GLU A 816 8.44 24.24 -0.54
CA GLU A 816 7.08 23.68 -0.67
C GLU A 816 7.08 22.14 -0.64
N ASP A 817 8.21 21.48 -0.90
CA ASP A 817 8.30 20.02 -0.86
C ASP A 817 8.57 19.52 0.57
N GLU A 818 7.59 18.82 1.13
CA GLU A 818 7.57 18.39 2.54
C GLU A 818 8.47 17.19 2.84
N CYS A 819 8.89 16.47 1.81
CA CYS A 819 9.86 15.37 1.92
C CYS A 819 11.32 15.85 1.79
N VAL A 820 11.57 17.10 1.38
CA VAL A 820 12.89 17.73 1.55
C VAL A 820 13.03 18.14 3.02
N LEU A 821 13.65 17.28 3.84
CA LEU A 821 13.73 17.47 5.30
C LEU A 821 14.48 18.73 5.70
N TRP A 822 15.66 18.97 5.10
CA TRP A 822 16.42 20.19 5.32
C TRP A 822 17.46 20.43 4.22
N THR A 823 17.86 21.70 4.08
CA THR A 823 19.05 22.11 3.32
C THR A 823 19.95 22.99 4.18
N ALA A 824 21.16 22.51 4.46
CA ALA A 824 22.09 23.16 5.38
C ALA A 824 23.35 23.71 4.67
N PRO A 825 23.83 24.92 5.02
CA PRO A 825 25.10 25.44 4.53
C PRO A 825 26.28 24.74 5.21
N VAL A 826 27.22 24.21 4.42
CA VAL A 826 28.39 23.49 4.94
C VAL A 826 29.69 24.14 4.47
N GLY A 827 30.58 24.41 5.44
CA GLY A 827 31.86 25.06 5.20
C GLY A 827 31.74 26.55 4.83
N PRO A 828 32.87 27.22 4.55
CA PRO A 828 32.87 28.62 4.17
C PRO A 828 32.22 28.84 2.79
N SER A 829 31.84 30.08 2.49
CA SER A 829 31.43 30.45 1.14
C SER A 829 32.52 30.06 0.11
N ASN A 830 32.08 29.59 -1.05
CA ASN A 830 32.88 28.95 -2.10
C ASN A 830 33.42 27.57 -1.72
N ALA A 831 32.86 26.87 -0.73
CA ALA A 831 33.19 25.47 -0.45
C ALA A 831 32.69 24.55 -1.57
N VAL A 832 33.63 23.87 -2.23
CA VAL A 832 33.35 22.92 -3.31
C VAL A 832 33.24 21.52 -2.71
N LEU A 833 32.05 21.18 -2.20
CA LEU A 833 31.76 19.90 -1.57
C LEU A 833 31.85 18.77 -2.61
N ARG A 834 32.77 17.83 -2.40
CA ARG A 834 33.08 16.75 -3.37
C ARG A 834 33.36 15.41 -2.73
N ALA A 835 33.37 15.31 -1.42
CA ALA A 835 33.41 14.03 -0.73
C ALA A 835 32.22 13.97 0.23
N LEU A 836 31.57 12.83 0.28
CA LEU A 836 30.42 12.57 1.12
C LEU A 836 30.44 11.08 1.47
N ALA A 837 30.24 10.76 2.74
CA ALA A 837 30.15 9.40 3.27
C ALA A 837 29.25 9.42 4.51
N ILE A 838 28.70 8.28 4.91
CA ILE A 838 27.94 8.11 6.15
C ILE A 838 28.67 7.10 7.02
N ASP A 839 28.77 7.38 8.32
CA ASP A 839 29.32 6.44 9.31
C ASP A 839 28.26 5.47 9.85
N ALA A 840 28.64 4.60 10.77
CA ALA A 840 27.75 3.58 11.34
C ALA A 840 26.71 4.15 12.32
N GLY A 841 26.78 5.44 12.66
CA GLY A 841 25.87 6.03 13.63
C GLY A 841 26.23 5.71 15.07
N ASP A 842 25.23 5.92 15.92
CA ASP A 842 25.21 5.54 17.32
C ASP A 842 23.77 5.23 17.74
N THR A 843 23.51 5.16 19.04
CA THR A 843 22.18 4.87 19.58
C THR A 843 21.14 5.95 19.31
N GLU A 844 21.57 7.20 19.11
CA GLU A 844 20.66 8.30 18.80
C GLU A 844 20.34 8.32 17.30
N HIS A 845 21.37 8.10 16.48
CA HIS A 845 21.28 8.10 15.02
C HIS A 845 21.80 6.79 14.41
N PRO A 846 21.07 5.67 14.54
CA PRO A 846 21.48 4.36 14.02
C PRO A 846 21.58 4.31 12.48
N GLU A 847 20.90 5.24 11.80
CA GLU A 847 20.99 5.44 10.35
C GLU A 847 22.36 5.98 9.92
N GLY A 848 23.09 6.65 10.82
CA GLY A 848 24.44 7.13 10.61
C GLY A 848 24.57 8.63 10.32
N TYR A 849 25.76 9.18 10.58
CA TYR A 849 26.02 10.60 10.41
C TYR A 849 26.71 10.90 9.07
N PRO A 850 26.24 11.92 8.32
CA PRO A 850 26.90 12.34 7.08
C PRO A 850 28.18 13.15 7.35
N TRP A 851 29.26 12.73 6.70
CA TRP A 851 30.57 13.39 6.69
C TRP A 851 30.86 14.01 5.32
N VAL A 852 31.06 15.32 5.31
CA VAL A 852 31.15 16.11 4.06
C VAL A 852 32.53 16.75 3.92
N GLY A 853 33.19 16.51 2.78
CA GLY A 853 34.52 17.04 2.47
C GLY A 853 34.52 18.09 1.35
N ALA A 854 35.14 19.24 1.62
CA ALA A 854 35.33 20.31 0.64
C ALA A 854 36.69 20.20 -0.07
N TYR A 855 36.64 20.06 -1.40
CA TYR A 855 37.81 19.88 -2.25
C TYR A 855 38.83 21.02 -2.14
N ASN A 856 38.38 22.27 -2.20
CA ASN A 856 39.25 23.44 -2.28
C ASN A 856 39.77 23.92 -0.92
N THR A 857 39.02 23.71 0.16
CA THR A 857 39.45 24.09 1.52
C THR A 857 40.18 22.97 2.25
N ARG A 858 40.07 21.72 1.78
CA ARG A 858 40.72 20.54 2.37
C ARG A 858 40.26 20.29 3.81
N GLN A 859 38.94 20.31 4.00
CA GLN A 859 38.29 20.19 5.30
C GLN A 859 37.10 19.25 5.23
N PHE A 860 36.82 18.56 6.34
CA PHE A 860 35.63 17.74 6.56
C PHE A 860 34.78 18.27 7.73
N TRP A 861 33.47 18.03 7.66
CA TRP A 861 32.50 18.31 8.73
C TRP A 861 31.57 17.12 8.93
N LYS A 862 31.22 16.83 10.19
CA LYS A 862 30.14 15.92 10.59
C LYS A 862 28.87 16.74 10.74
N LEU A 863 27.78 16.31 10.12
CA LEU A 863 26.48 16.96 10.29
C LEU A 863 25.54 16.12 11.15
N ASP A 864 24.61 16.80 11.79
CA ASP A 864 23.45 16.28 12.48
C ASP A 864 22.42 15.76 11.43
N PRO A 865 21.95 14.50 11.51
CA PRO A 865 21.03 13.93 10.53
C PRO A 865 19.64 14.58 10.54
N ASP A 866 19.18 15.09 11.69
CA ASP A 866 17.84 15.68 11.83
C ASP A 866 17.78 17.13 11.35
N THR A 867 18.85 17.88 11.62
CA THR A 867 18.84 19.35 11.44
C THR A 867 19.82 19.84 10.38
N GLY A 868 20.78 19.00 9.96
CA GLY A 868 21.89 19.38 9.08
C GLY A 868 22.91 20.31 9.75
N ALA A 869 22.79 20.57 11.06
CA ALA A 869 23.73 21.39 11.80
C ALA A 869 25.12 20.75 11.84
N VAL A 870 26.18 21.58 11.83
CA VAL A 870 27.55 21.08 11.96
C VAL A 870 27.81 20.69 13.42
N LEU A 871 27.85 19.38 13.69
CA LEU A 871 28.19 18.84 15.01
C LEU A 871 29.68 18.93 15.29
N LEU A 872 30.50 18.61 14.27
CA LEU A 872 31.95 18.55 14.41
C LEU A 872 32.67 19.05 13.16
N GLY A 873 33.77 19.76 13.36
CA GLY A 873 34.70 20.18 12.31
C GLY A 873 35.10 21.65 12.44
N PRO A 874 35.92 22.17 11.51
CA PRO A 874 36.50 21.46 10.38
C PRO A 874 37.64 20.50 10.78
N VAL A 875 37.63 19.29 10.23
CA VAL A 875 38.78 18.37 10.27
C VAL A 875 39.66 18.67 9.06
N GLY A 876 40.87 19.18 9.29
CA GLY A 876 41.80 19.50 8.20
C GLY A 876 42.47 18.25 7.62
N VAL A 877 42.47 18.11 6.30
CA VAL A 877 43.12 16.99 5.58
C VAL A 877 44.27 17.47 4.69
N SER A 878 45.23 16.59 4.41
CA SER A 878 46.45 16.91 3.64
C SER A 878 46.24 16.91 2.12
N ILE A 879 45.13 16.34 1.65
CA ILE A 879 44.76 16.17 0.25
C ILE A 879 43.60 17.09 -0.14
N ASN A 880 43.29 17.18 -1.44
CA ASN A 880 42.04 17.77 -1.91
C ASN A 880 40.97 16.66 -2.01
N PRO A 881 40.04 16.54 -1.04
CA PRO A 881 39.14 15.39 -0.97
C PRO A 881 38.18 15.33 -2.15
N TYR A 882 37.99 14.13 -2.70
CA TYR A 882 37.26 13.90 -3.95
C TYR A 882 36.30 12.70 -3.93
N GLY A 883 36.60 11.69 -3.12
CA GLY A 883 35.69 10.63 -2.71
C GLY A 883 35.92 10.34 -1.22
N ALA A 884 34.91 9.82 -0.53
CA ALA A 884 35.00 9.39 0.86
C ALA A 884 34.18 8.12 1.08
N ILE A 885 34.65 7.26 1.98
CA ILE A 885 33.97 6.04 2.46
C ILE A 885 34.31 5.90 3.94
N VAL A 886 33.35 5.43 4.73
CA VAL A 886 33.57 4.97 6.09
C VAL A 886 33.47 3.44 6.08
N LEU A 887 34.37 2.75 6.78
CA LEU A 887 34.31 1.30 6.97
C LEU A 887 33.58 0.96 8.29
N SER A 888 33.20 -0.32 8.49
CA SER A 888 32.54 -0.81 9.71
C SER A 888 33.26 -0.42 11.01
N ASP A 889 34.59 -0.32 10.97
CA ASP A 889 35.42 0.09 12.12
C ASP A 889 35.36 1.60 12.45
N GLY A 890 34.53 2.38 11.75
CA GLY A 890 34.38 3.82 11.92
C GLY A 890 35.50 4.65 11.27
N THR A 891 36.43 4.04 10.53
CA THR A 891 37.51 4.77 9.85
C THR A 891 37.02 5.37 8.54
N LEU A 892 37.11 6.69 8.39
CA LEU A 892 36.88 7.38 7.14
C LEU A 892 38.17 7.41 6.31
N TYR A 893 38.06 6.94 5.06
CA TYR A 893 39.07 7.08 4.02
C TYR A 893 38.61 8.07 2.97
N ALA A 894 39.41 9.10 2.71
CA ALA A 894 39.14 10.08 1.67
C ALA A 894 40.24 10.04 0.59
N SER A 895 39.82 9.89 -0.68
CA SER A 895 40.71 9.95 -1.84
C SER A 895 40.90 11.38 -2.33
N GLY A 896 42.04 11.64 -2.98
CA GLY A 896 42.36 12.94 -3.53
C GLY A 896 42.69 12.88 -5.01
N LEU A 897 42.07 13.75 -5.80
CA LEU A 897 42.32 13.78 -7.24
C LEU A 897 43.78 14.12 -7.55
N GLY A 898 44.47 13.21 -8.25
CA GLY A 898 45.84 13.41 -8.71
C GLY A 898 46.93 13.15 -7.66
N THR A 899 46.56 12.51 -6.56
CA THR A 899 47.51 11.95 -5.58
C THR A 899 47.18 10.46 -5.35
N THR A 900 48.12 9.70 -4.81
CA THR A 900 47.86 8.35 -4.27
C THR A 900 47.73 8.34 -2.76
N SER A 901 47.70 9.52 -2.15
CA SER A 901 47.51 9.68 -0.72
C SER A 901 46.03 9.68 -0.38
N LEU A 902 45.68 8.92 0.66
CA LEU A 902 44.38 8.93 1.31
C LEU A 902 44.50 9.72 2.61
N ALA A 903 43.51 10.58 2.90
CA ALA A 903 43.32 11.09 4.26
C ALA A 903 42.52 10.07 5.06
N VAL A 904 42.94 9.85 6.31
CA VAL A 904 42.36 8.80 7.18
C VAL A 904 42.10 9.36 8.56
N PHE A 905 40.90 9.22 9.09
CA PHE A 905 40.56 9.55 10.47
C PHE A 905 39.39 8.73 10.99
N ASP A 906 39.35 8.57 12.31
CA ASP A 906 38.27 7.91 13.06
C ASP A 906 37.06 8.85 13.21
N THR A 907 35.89 8.41 12.72
CA THR A 907 34.63 9.18 12.77
C THR A 907 33.93 9.11 14.13
N THR A 908 34.26 8.11 14.94
CA THR A 908 33.70 7.93 16.30
C THR A 908 34.40 8.84 17.33
N SER A 909 35.55 9.41 16.95
CA SER A 909 36.32 10.29 17.82
C SER A 909 35.61 11.65 18.02
N ALA A 910 35.48 12.08 19.27
CA ALA A 910 35.00 13.44 19.61
C ALA A 910 35.97 14.57 19.17
N ALA A 911 37.21 14.23 18.80
CA ALA A 911 38.21 15.19 18.31
C ALA A 911 39.10 14.53 17.23
N PRO A 912 38.55 14.23 16.06
CA PRO A 912 39.21 13.45 15.03
C PRO A 912 40.42 14.20 14.46
N THR A 913 41.48 13.46 14.19
CA THR A 913 42.70 13.98 13.58
C THR A 913 43.05 13.19 12.34
N ALA A 914 43.16 13.89 11.20
CA ALA A 914 43.49 13.24 9.94
C ALA A 914 44.97 12.89 9.86
N THR A 915 45.22 11.63 9.52
CA THR A 915 46.53 11.14 9.09
C THR A 915 46.53 10.95 7.58
N THR A 916 47.67 10.54 7.03
CA THR A 916 47.80 10.33 5.59
C THR A 916 48.46 9.00 5.33
N VAL A 917 47.78 8.16 4.57
CA VAL A 917 48.30 6.90 4.06
C VAL A 917 48.61 7.08 2.58
N THR A 918 49.67 6.46 2.08
CA THR A 918 50.01 6.52 0.65
C THR A 918 49.81 5.14 0.06
N VAL A 919 48.84 5.02 -0.85
CA VAL A 919 48.69 3.81 -1.66
C VAL A 919 49.88 3.76 -2.62
N PRO A 920 50.58 2.62 -2.73
CA PRO A 920 51.71 2.46 -3.63
C PRO A 920 51.34 2.88 -5.06
N ARG A 921 52.04 3.88 -5.59
CA ARG A 921 51.82 4.37 -6.95
C ARG A 921 52.37 3.36 -7.95
N PRO A 922 51.56 2.86 -8.90
CA PRO A 922 52.06 2.08 -10.03
C PRO A 922 52.92 2.95 -10.95
N ALA A 923 54.09 2.43 -11.36
CA ALA A 923 55.06 3.18 -12.15
C ALA A 923 54.48 3.62 -13.50
N GLY A 924 54.66 4.90 -13.88
CA GLY A 924 54.28 5.42 -15.20
C GLY A 924 52.83 5.89 -15.36
N THR A 925 52.04 5.96 -14.28
CA THR A 925 50.61 6.33 -14.31
C THR A 925 50.36 7.85 -14.42
N PRO A 926 49.25 8.32 -15.05
CA PRO A 926 48.92 9.76 -15.21
C PRO A 926 48.56 10.49 -13.90
N ASN A 927 48.36 11.81 -13.97
CA ASN A 927 48.03 12.69 -12.83
C ASN A 927 46.54 12.70 -12.41
N TRP A 928 45.72 11.75 -12.84
CA TRP A 928 44.28 11.70 -12.55
C TRP A 928 43.92 10.58 -11.55
N LEU A 929 44.85 10.27 -10.64
CA LEU A 929 44.77 9.14 -9.71
C LEU A 929 43.58 9.28 -8.74
N HIS A 930 42.95 8.13 -8.43
CA HIS A 930 41.81 7.90 -7.53
C HIS A 930 40.61 8.86 -7.75
N TYR A 931 39.93 8.71 -8.90
CA TYR A 931 38.75 9.50 -9.27
C TYR A 931 37.49 8.98 -8.58
N GLY A 932 37.12 7.72 -8.83
CA GLY A 932 36.07 7.01 -8.09
C GLY A 932 36.67 6.13 -7.00
N MET A 933 35.88 5.86 -5.97
CA MET A 933 36.26 5.02 -4.83
C MET A 933 35.04 4.24 -4.34
N THR A 934 35.20 2.95 -4.05
CA THR A 934 34.22 2.08 -3.38
C THR A 934 34.95 1.19 -2.38
N ALA A 935 34.22 0.43 -1.56
CA ALA A 935 34.76 -0.58 -0.67
C ALA A 935 33.97 -1.87 -0.79
N ASP A 936 34.65 -3.01 -0.57
CA ASP A 936 34.01 -4.33 -0.53
C ASP A 936 33.77 -4.80 0.91
N ALA A 937 33.01 -5.89 1.03
CA ALA A 937 32.69 -6.58 2.27
C ALA A 937 33.92 -6.94 3.15
N ASN A 938 35.11 -7.06 2.58
CA ASN A 938 36.33 -7.34 3.33
C ASN A 938 37.03 -6.05 3.82
N GLY A 939 36.40 -4.89 3.68
CA GLY A 939 36.98 -3.58 4.01
C GLY A 939 38.08 -3.14 3.03
N ARG A 940 38.22 -3.79 1.87
CA ARG A 940 39.23 -3.40 0.86
C ARG A 940 38.68 -2.25 0.02
N LEU A 941 39.49 -1.23 -0.19
CA LEU A 941 39.16 -0.05 -0.99
C LEU A 941 39.50 -0.29 -2.47
N TRP A 942 38.58 0.07 -3.36
CA TRP A 942 38.76 -0.02 -4.80
C TRP A 942 38.68 1.34 -5.45
N PHE A 943 39.59 1.60 -6.39
CA PHE A 943 39.72 2.89 -7.06
C PHE A 943 39.67 2.74 -8.57
N SER A 944 38.99 3.68 -9.20
CA SER A 944 38.98 3.90 -10.64
C SER A 944 39.68 5.23 -10.97
N TYR A 945 40.50 5.24 -12.03
CA TYR A 945 41.18 6.45 -12.48
C TYR A 945 41.80 6.30 -13.86
N ALA A 946 41.83 7.39 -14.64
CA ALA A 946 42.32 7.34 -16.02
C ALA A 946 41.72 6.12 -16.72
N ASN A 947 42.50 5.19 -17.28
CA ASN A 947 42.00 3.93 -17.83
C ASN A 947 42.24 2.71 -16.92
N ASN A 948 42.46 2.89 -15.62
CA ASN A 948 42.94 1.86 -14.69
C ASN A 948 42.07 1.67 -13.45
N ILE A 949 42.24 0.50 -12.84
CA ILE A 949 41.70 0.11 -11.54
C ILE A 949 42.83 -0.26 -10.57
N GLN A 950 42.60 -0.07 -9.27
CA GLN A 950 43.51 -0.48 -8.20
C GLN A 950 42.72 -0.82 -6.93
N GLY A 951 43.05 -1.93 -6.28
CA GLY A 951 42.60 -2.26 -4.93
C GLY A 951 43.64 -1.92 -3.87
N TYR A 952 43.21 -1.58 -2.66
CA TYR A 952 44.03 -1.35 -1.47
C TYR A 952 43.35 -1.97 -0.25
N ASP A 953 44.07 -2.79 0.49
CA ASP A 953 43.62 -3.38 1.73
C ASP A 953 44.24 -2.59 2.91
N PRO A 954 43.44 -1.83 3.67
CA PRO A 954 43.94 -1.07 4.81
C PRO A 954 44.45 -1.95 5.96
N ALA A 955 43.89 -3.16 6.15
CA ALA A 955 44.26 -4.05 7.23
C ALA A 955 45.67 -4.62 7.05
N THR A 956 46.05 -4.93 5.80
CA THR A 956 47.39 -5.45 5.47
C THR A 956 48.36 -4.38 4.95
N GLY A 957 47.85 -3.22 4.54
CA GLY A 957 48.60 -2.15 3.88
C GLY A 957 49.08 -2.54 2.47
N GLN A 958 48.53 -3.61 1.88
CA GLN A 958 48.89 -4.08 0.54
C GLN A 958 47.94 -3.52 -0.50
N SER A 959 48.43 -3.33 -1.73
CA SER A 959 47.60 -2.91 -2.87
C SER A 959 47.76 -3.87 -4.02
N THR A 960 46.75 -3.99 -4.87
CA THR A 960 46.96 -4.57 -6.21
C THR A 960 47.89 -3.66 -7.02
N GLY A 961 48.46 -4.21 -8.10
CA GLY A 961 48.99 -3.42 -9.19
C GLY A 961 47.87 -2.65 -9.91
N SER A 962 48.24 -1.62 -10.66
CA SER A 962 47.30 -0.91 -11.53
C SER A 962 47.13 -1.64 -12.83
N LEU A 963 45.88 -1.97 -13.12
CA LEU A 963 45.52 -2.66 -14.33
C LEU A 963 44.70 -1.74 -15.23
N ALA A 964 45.12 -1.60 -16.49
CA ALA A 964 44.29 -0.96 -17.50
C ALA A 964 43.20 -1.92 -17.97
N ILE A 965 41.94 -1.46 -18.02
CA ILE A 965 40.83 -2.30 -18.48
C ILE A 965 41.06 -2.72 -19.96
N PRO A 966 40.90 -4.02 -20.30
CA PRO A 966 41.05 -4.51 -21.68
C PRO A 966 40.15 -3.78 -22.69
N GLY A 967 40.61 -3.64 -23.94
CA GLY A 967 39.83 -2.98 -25.00
C GLY A 967 39.92 -1.45 -25.04
N GLY A 968 40.59 -0.83 -24.06
CA GLY A 968 40.91 0.60 -24.03
C GLY A 968 39.72 1.50 -23.69
N GLY A 969 39.98 2.52 -22.88
CA GLY A 969 39.04 3.56 -22.47
C GLY A 969 39.79 4.87 -22.24
N SER A 970 39.09 5.99 -22.34
CA SER A 970 39.67 7.32 -22.15
C SER A 970 39.67 7.75 -20.68
N LEU A 971 38.68 7.29 -19.90
CA LEU A 971 38.52 7.60 -18.48
C LEU A 971 37.60 6.57 -17.78
N LEU A 972 37.88 6.23 -16.53
CA LEU A 972 36.98 5.57 -15.60
C LEU A 972 36.61 6.57 -14.51
N ARG A 973 35.32 6.61 -14.17
CA ARG A 973 34.76 7.51 -13.14
C ARG A 973 34.08 6.67 -12.04
N GLY A 974 32.79 6.38 -12.15
CA GLY A 974 32.03 5.61 -11.17
C GLY A 974 32.62 4.22 -10.95
N ILE A 975 32.62 3.81 -9.69
CA ILE A 975 32.97 2.46 -9.26
C ILE A 975 32.07 2.11 -8.07
N THR A 976 31.56 0.88 -8.01
CA THR A 976 30.71 0.38 -6.91
C THR A 976 31.01 -1.09 -6.66
N VAL A 977 30.46 -1.64 -5.58
CA VAL A 977 30.39 -3.09 -5.32
C VAL A 977 28.91 -3.48 -5.25
N ASP A 978 28.56 -4.68 -5.69
CA ASP A 978 27.21 -5.24 -5.54
C ASP A 978 27.11 -6.24 -4.38
N SER A 979 25.89 -6.67 -4.08
CA SER A 979 25.57 -7.57 -2.96
C SER A 979 26.26 -8.94 -3.01
N VAL A 980 26.74 -9.37 -4.19
CA VAL A 980 27.47 -10.64 -4.35
C VAL A 980 28.99 -10.47 -4.40
N GLY A 981 29.50 -9.26 -4.14
CA GLY A 981 30.94 -8.99 -4.03
C GLY A 981 31.65 -8.74 -5.35
N ARG A 982 30.93 -8.40 -6.43
CA ARG A 982 31.54 -7.96 -7.70
C ARG A 982 31.81 -6.47 -7.67
N VAL A 983 32.99 -6.07 -8.13
CA VAL A 983 33.37 -4.67 -8.30
C VAL A 983 33.03 -4.22 -9.72
N TRP A 984 32.30 -3.12 -9.85
CA TRP A 984 31.80 -2.59 -11.12
C TRP A 984 32.40 -1.22 -11.40
N ALA A 985 32.82 -0.95 -12.64
CA ALA A 985 33.41 0.32 -13.05
C ALA A 985 32.86 0.83 -14.39
N ALA A 986 32.54 2.13 -14.41
CA ALA A 986 32.10 2.85 -15.61
C ALA A 986 33.31 3.12 -16.54
N VAL A 987 33.24 2.68 -17.80
CA VAL A 987 34.33 2.83 -18.78
C VAL A 987 33.93 3.78 -19.90
N ASP A 988 34.53 4.97 -19.90
CA ASP A 988 34.36 6.01 -20.93
C ASP A 988 35.13 5.62 -22.22
N ALA A 989 34.48 4.86 -23.09
CA ALA A 989 35.00 4.35 -24.36
C ALA A 989 34.00 4.49 -25.52
N SER A 990 34.41 4.24 -26.76
CA SER A 990 33.47 4.26 -27.90
C SER A 990 33.39 2.85 -28.53
N PRO A 991 32.30 2.09 -28.31
CA PRO A 991 31.13 2.38 -27.48
C PRO A 991 31.42 2.37 -25.96
N MET A 992 30.54 3.00 -25.17
CA MET A 992 30.61 3.02 -23.71
C MET A 992 30.49 1.60 -23.15
N ARG A 993 31.15 1.32 -22.04
CA ARG A 993 31.13 -0.02 -21.43
C ARG A 993 31.00 0.06 -19.91
N LEU A 994 30.48 -1.02 -19.36
CA LEU A 994 30.50 -1.32 -17.94
C LEU A 994 31.42 -2.54 -17.74
N ALA A 995 32.41 -2.44 -16.87
CA ALA A 995 33.35 -3.53 -16.60
C ALA A 995 33.18 -4.03 -15.16
N TYR A 996 33.29 -5.34 -14.95
CA TYR A 996 33.21 -5.92 -13.61
C TYR A 996 34.11 -7.13 -13.42
N TRP A 997 34.45 -7.41 -12.17
CA TRP A 997 35.27 -8.54 -11.72
C TRP A 997 34.91 -8.87 -10.27
N ASP A 998 35.22 -10.09 -9.82
CA ASP A 998 35.03 -10.50 -8.44
C ASP A 998 36.03 -9.78 -7.51
N ALA A 999 35.59 -9.29 -6.36
CA ALA A 999 36.48 -8.63 -5.39
C ALA A 999 37.61 -9.57 -4.91
N ASP A 1000 37.39 -10.88 -4.90
CA ASP A 1000 38.39 -11.89 -4.54
C ASP A 1000 39.46 -12.11 -5.61
N ALA A 1001 39.32 -11.49 -6.78
CA ALA A 1001 40.41 -11.32 -7.73
C ALA A 1001 41.51 -10.36 -7.22
N PHE A 1002 41.40 -9.86 -5.99
CA PHE A 1002 42.45 -9.08 -5.32
C PHE A 1002 43.74 -9.89 -5.18
N VAL A 1003 44.78 -9.48 -5.91
CA VAL A 1003 46.13 -10.07 -5.79
C VAL A 1003 47.07 -9.07 -5.10
N PRO A 1004 47.52 -9.32 -3.85
CA PRO A 1004 48.39 -8.39 -3.16
C PRO A 1004 49.72 -8.18 -3.91
N ASN A 1005 50.02 -6.92 -4.21
CA ASN A 1005 51.16 -6.47 -5.03
C ASN A 1005 51.21 -7.06 -6.46
N GLY A 1006 50.12 -7.67 -6.92
CA GLY A 1006 49.97 -8.28 -8.25
C GLY A 1006 48.82 -7.65 -9.05
N LEU A 1007 48.75 -7.93 -10.35
CA LEU A 1007 47.65 -7.48 -11.19
C LEU A 1007 46.48 -8.46 -11.06
N ILE A 1008 45.25 -7.93 -11.13
CA ILE A 1008 44.06 -8.75 -11.39
C ILE A 1008 44.27 -9.45 -12.74
N ASP A 1009 43.88 -10.71 -12.85
CA ASP A 1009 43.91 -11.40 -14.14
C ASP A 1009 42.85 -10.79 -15.06
N THR A 1010 43.27 -10.34 -16.25
CA THR A 1010 42.37 -9.76 -17.24
C THR A 1010 41.29 -10.73 -17.72
N ALA A 1011 41.48 -12.04 -17.54
CA ALA A 1011 40.47 -13.06 -17.83
C ALA A 1011 39.27 -13.00 -16.87
N GLU A 1012 39.44 -12.45 -15.67
CA GLU A 1012 38.38 -12.27 -14.65
C GLU A 1012 37.53 -11.03 -14.92
N ILE A 1013 37.93 -10.17 -15.88
CA ILE A 1013 37.22 -8.93 -16.19
C ILE A 1013 36.21 -9.18 -17.31
N THR A 1014 34.94 -9.07 -16.95
CA THR A 1014 33.83 -9.08 -17.90
C THR A 1014 33.43 -7.65 -18.27
N GLN A 1015 32.97 -7.45 -19.51
CA GLN A 1015 32.56 -6.14 -20.01
C GLN A 1015 31.23 -6.22 -20.75
N ILE A 1016 30.31 -5.34 -20.39
CA ILE A 1016 29.02 -5.14 -21.04
C ILE A 1016 29.12 -3.88 -21.91
N THR A 1017 28.69 -3.99 -23.16
CA THR A 1017 28.64 -2.83 -24.06
C THR A 1017 27.33 -2.10 -23.87
N MET A 1018 27.39 -0.81 -23.55
CA MET A 1018 26.20 0.01 -23.37
C MET A 1018 25.63 0.42 -24.74
N PRO A 1019 24.30 0.63 -24.84
CA PRO A 1019 23.66 1.17 -26.05
C PRO A 1019 24.36 2.44 -26.56
N GLY A 1020 24.43 2.60 -27.89
CA GLY A 1020 25.20 3.67 -28.54
C GLY A 1020 24.57 5.07 -28.45
N GLY A 1021 25.39 6.11 -28.67
CA GLY A 1021 24.95 7.52 -28.70
C GLY A 1021 25.28 8.34 -27.44
N TYR A 1022 25.69 7.66 -26.36
CA TYR A 1022 25.98 8.28 -25.07
C TYR A 1022 27.48 8.49 -24.83
N THR A 1023 27.85 9.51 -24.06
CA THR A 1023 29.25 9.79 -23.70
C THR A 1023 29.39 10.28 -22.27
N GLY A 1024 30.57 10.09 -21.67
CA GLY A 1024 30.83 10.58 -20.33
C GLY A 1024 30.31 9.68 -19.23
N ALA A 1025 30.59 8.37 -19.29
CA ALA A 1025 30.34 7.40 -18.23
C ALA A 1025 30.69 8.00 -16.85
N SER A 1026 29.72 8.13 -15.95
CA SER A 1026 29.89 8.83 -14.67
C SER A 1026 29.47 8.00 -13.48
N ALA A 1027 28.17 7.79 -13.28
CA ALA A 1027 27.63 7.15 -12.08
C ALA A 1027 27.41 5.66 -12.32
N VAL A 1028 27.79 4.84 -11.34
CA VAL A 1028 27.47 3.42 -11.25
C VAL A 1028 27.11 3.11 -9.80
N GLY A 1029 25.99 2.41 -9.59
CA GLY A 1029 25.50 1.97 -8.28
C GLY A 1029 24.82 0.61 -8.41
N ALA A 1030 24.76 -0.15 -7.32
CA ALA A 1030 24.07 -1.43 -7.27
C ALA A 1030 22.91 -1.33 -6.26
N ASP A 1031 21.70 -1.72 -6.66
CA ASP A 1031 20.57 -1.81 -5.74
C ASP A 1031 20.64 -3.08 -4.87
N SER A 1032 19.69 -3.24 -3.94
CA SER A 1032 19.65 -4.41 -3.03
C SER A 1032 19.59 -5.74 -3.80
N SER A 1033 18.90 -5.76 -4.94
CA SER A 1033 18.71 -6.93 -5.82
C SER A 1033 19.95 -7.27 -6.63
N GLY A 1034 21.01 -6.45 -6.54
CA GLY A 1034 22.25 -6.62 -7.30
C GLY A 1034 22.15 -6.15 -8.75
N ILE A 1035 21.07 -5.46 -9.13
CA ILE A 1035 20.93 -4.84 -10.45
C ILE A 1035 21.81 -3.58 -10.49
N ILE A 1036 22.45 -3.37 -11.64
CA ILE A 1036 23.43 -2.30 -11.79
C ILE A 1036 22.82 -1.12 -12.52
N TRP A 1037 22.90 0.04 -11.89
CA TRP A 1037 22.41 1.31 -12.41
C TRP A 1037 23.57 2.15 -12.92
N TYR A 1038 23.45 2.65 -14.15
CA TYR A 1038 24.50 3.38 -14.84
C TYR A 1038 23.95 4.68 -15.44
N ALA A 1039 24.69 5.79 -15.30
CA ALA A 1039 24.33 7.07 -15.88
C ALA A 1039 25.53 7.83 -16.45
N ASN A 1040 25.24 8.86 -17.25
CA ASN A 1040 26.24 9.62 -18.01
C ASN A 1040 26.23 11.12 -17.70
N TYR A 1041 27.41 11.73 -17.83
CA TYR A 1041 27.64 13.15 -17.61
C TYR A 1041 27.50 14.03 -18.86
N ASN A 1042 27.80 13.55 -20.08
CA ASN A 1042 27.89 14.43 -21.26
C ASN A 1042 26.68 14.35 -22.19
N THR A 1043 25.68 13.52 -21.88
CA THR A 1043 24.54 13.27 -22.77
C THR A 1043 23.22 13.42 -22.03
N PRO A 1044 22.17 13.94 -22.68
CA PRO A 1044 20.89 14.13 -22.03
C PRO A 1044 20.19 12.78 -21.78
N THR A 1045 19.59 12.68 -20.60
CA THR A 1045 18.41 11.86 -20.28
C THR A 1045 18.50 10.37 -20.57
N ALA A 1046 19.46 9.67 -19.97
CA ALA A 1046 19.44 8.21 -19.93
C ALA A 1046 20.01 7.66 -18.61
N LEU A 1047 19.16 6.91 -17.92
CA LEU A 1047 19.49 5.99 -16.84
C LEU A 1047 19.42 4.56 -17.40
N PHE A 1048 20.45 3.76 -17.14
CA PHE A 1048 20.53 2.40 -17.63
C PHE A 1048 20.39 1.44 -16.45
N ARG A 1049 19.49 0.47 -16.58
CA ARG A 1049 19.33 -0.64 -15.66
C ARG A 1049 19.91 -1.89 -16.32
N VAL A 1050 20.90 -2.48 -15.68
CA VAL A 1050 21.69 -3.59 -16.22
C VAL A 1050 21.50 -4.81 -15.33
N ASP A 1051 20.92 -5.86 -15.88
CA ASP A 1051 20.84 -7.16 -15.22
C ASP A 1051 22.18 -7.89 -15.38
N PRO A 1052 22.91 -8.16 -14.29
CA PRO A 1052 24.22 -8.78 -14.38
C PRO A 1052 24.16 -10.30 -14.63
N ALA A 1053 23.01 -10.96 -14.44
CA ALA A 1053 22.81 -12.38 -14.71
C ALA A 1053 22.57 -12.64 -16.20
N THR A 1054 21.76 -11.81 -16.86
CA THR A 1054 21.45 -11.97 -18.29
C THR A 1054 22.34 -11.10 -19.20
N GLY A 1055 22.85 -9.99 -18.66
CA GLY A 1055 23.53 -8.93 -19.43
C GLY A 1055 22.56 -7.97 -20.12
N ASP A 1056 21.26 -8.06 -19.84
CA ASP A 1056 20.25 -7.22 -20.47
C ASP A 1056 20.35 -5.77 -19.97
N VAL A 1057 20.16 -4.83 -20.89
CA VAL A 1057 20.25 -3.39 -20.61
C VAL A 1057 18.95 -2.73 -21.01
N THR A 1058 18.22 -2.20 -20.03
CA THR A 1058 17.05 -1.34 -20.25
C THR A 1058 17.44 0.11 -20.03
N THR A 1059 16.80 1.02 -20.77
CA THR A 1059 17.12 2.46 -20.74
C THR A 1059 15.87 3.26 -20.42
N SER A 1060 15.98 4.14 -19.44
CA SER A 1060 14.92 5.04 -19.01
C SER A 1060 15.35 6.49 -19.21
N THR A 1061 14.43 7.34 -19.64
CA THR A 1061 14.65 8.79 -19.77
C THR A 1061 14.23 9.50 -18.50
N GLY A 1062 14.98 10.51 -18.06
CA GLY A 1062 14.57 11.32 -16.90
C GLY A 1062 15.73 12.13 -16.34
N PRO A 1063 16.84 11.49 -15.93
CA PRO A 1063 17.93 12.21 -15.28
C PRO A 1063 18.72 13.11 -16.22
N ASN A 1064 18.99 14.33 -15.77
CA ASN A 1064 19.69 15.32 -16.57
C ASN A 1064 21.14 15.54 -16.10
N GLN A 1065 22.07 15.06 -16.93
CA GLN A 1065 23.49 15.33 -16.80
C GLN A 1065 24.08 14.82 -15.47
N VAL A 1066 24.00 13.53 -15.20
CA VAL A 1066 24.38 12.94 -13.91
C VAL A 1066 25.90 13.01 -13.69
N TYR A 1067 26.34 13.82 -12.72
CA TYR A 1067 27.74 13.93 -12.32
C TYR A 1067 27.94 13.40 -10.89
N SER A 1068 27.72 12.09 -10.73
CA SER A 1068 27.95 11.36 -9.49
C SER A 1068 28.87 10.17 -9.71
N TYR A 1069 29.55 9.74 -8.64
CA TYR A 1069 30.42 8.56 -8.56
C TYR A 1069 30.61 8.20 -7.08
N SER A 1070 29.55 8.41 -6.31
CA SER A 1070 29.36 7.98 -4.93
C SER A 1070 28.08 7.15 -4.86
N ASP A 1071 27.84 6.56 -3.70
CA ASP A 1071 26.78 5.58 -3.47
C ASP A 1071 25.38 6.20 -3.50
N PHE A 1072 24.74 6.24 -4.67
CA PHE A 1072 23.39 6.77 -4.83
C PHE A 1072 22.28 5.74 -4.59
N THR A 1073 22.64 4.50 -4.24
CA THR A 1073 21.70 3.40 -3.95
C THR A 1073 21.76 2.94 -2.49
N GLY A 1074 22.76 3.40 -1.72
CA GLY A 1074 23.06 2.91 -0.38
C GLY A 1074 23.72 1.53 -0.34
N GLY A 1075 23.95 0.91 -1.51
CA GLY A 1075 24.47 -0.44 -1.61
C GLY A 1075 25.87 -0.58 -1.05
N VAL A 1076 26.73 0.44 -1.20
CA VAL A 1076 28.09 0.43 -0.64
C VAL A 1076 28.02 0.55 0.88
N ARG A 1077 27.20 1.45 1.44
CA ARG A 1077 26.99 1.54 2.89
C ARG A 1077 26.53 0.19 3.43
N ARG A 1078 25.47 -0.41 2.87
CA ARG A 1078 24.95 -1.73 3.31
C ARG A 1078 26.01 -2.83 3.23
N THR A 1079 26.86 -2.81 2.20
CA THR A 1079 27.92 -3.80 2.02
C THR A 1079 29.04 -3.70 3.07
N VAL A 1080 29.35 -2.50 3.56
CA VAL A 1080 30.53 -2.26 4.42
C VAL A 1080 30.23 -1.84 5.85
N ILE A 1081 29.00 -1.40 6.11
CA ILE A 1081 28.43 -0.98 7.39
C ILE A 1081 27.07 -1.68 7.43
N ALA A 1082 27.06 -2.97 7.77
CA ALA A 1082 25.85 -3.77 7.85
C ALA A 1082 25.14 -3.45 9.18
N THR A 1083 24.26 -2.46 9.15
CA THR A 1083 23.39 -2.08 10.26
C THR A 1083 21.95 -2.08 9.80
N GLY A 1084 21.04 -2.40 10.70
CA GLY A 1084 19.61 -2.30 10.45
C GLY A 1084 18.84 -2.07 11.74
N THR A 1085 17.65 -1.50 11.63
CA THR A 1085 16.76 -1.21 12.75
C THR A 1085 15.38 -1.82 12.54
N TYR A 1086 14.79 -2.21 13.67
CA TYR A 1086 13.40 -2.61 13.78
C TYR A 1086 12.76 -1.81 14.90
N ASP A 1087 11.75 -1.02 14.56
CA ASP A 1087 11.05 -0.14 15.50
C ASP A 1087 9.65 -0.66 15.83
N GLU A 1088 9.34 -0.72 17.12
CA GLU A 1088 8.00 -1.01 17.62
C GLU A 1088 7.57 0.01 18.67
N THR A 1089 6.34 0.51 18.57
CA THR A 1089 5.77 1.48 19.51
C THR A 1089 4.66 0.83 20.33
N PHE A 1090 4.77 0.95 21.66
CA PHE A 1090 3.85 0.40 22.65
C PHE A 1090 3.07 1.52 23.34
N ASP A 1091 1.79 1.29 23.61
CA ASP A 1091 0.95 2.13 24.47
C ASP A 1091 0.63 1.35 25.75
N ALA A 1092 1.04 1.87 26.91
CA ALA A 1092 0.76 1.23 28.19
C ALA A 1092 -0.72 1.28 28.59
N LEU A 1093 -1.55 2.05 27.88
CA LEU A 1093 -2.98 2.29 28.14
C LEU A 1093 -3.29 2.90 29.52
N CYS A 1094 -2.27 3.42 30.20
CA CYS A 1094 -2.38 4.08 31.49
C CYS A 1094 -1.42 5.26 31.59
N ASP A 1095 -1.77 6.22 32.46
CA ASP A 1095 -0.92 7.37 32.72
C ASP A 1095 0.22 6.98 33.67
N SER A 1096 1.44 7.42 33.35
CA SER A 1096 2.65 7.16 34.16
C SER A 1096 2.94 5.67 34.43
N PRO A 1097 3.04 4.82 33.38
CA PRO A 1097 3.40 3.42 33.55
C PRO A 1097 4.82 3.28 34.10
N THR A 1098 5.10 2.14 34.74
CA THR A 1098 6.45 1.73 35.08
C THR A 1098 6.89 0.67 34.08
N TRP A 1099 7.77 1.00 33.13
CA TRP A 1099 8.40 0.01 32.24
C TRP A 1099 9.46 -0.77 33.01
N GLU A 1100 9.29 -2.08 33.15
CA GLU A 1100 10.05 -2.89 34.13
C GLU A 1100 11.14 -3.72 33.48
N THR A 1101 10.79 -4.57 32.52
CA THR A 1101 11.70 -5.61 32.00
C THR A 1101 11.66 -5.72 30.50
N LEU A 1102 12.82 -5.98 29.90
CA LEU A 1102 12.96 -6.43 28.52
C LEU A 1102 13.62 -7.82 28.51
N GLY A 1103 12.82 -8.85 28.25
CA GLY A 1103 13.32 -10.18 27.92
C GLY A 1103 13.65 -10.27 26.42
N PHE A 1104 14.68 -11.01 26.04
CA PHE A 1104 15.01 -11.24 24.63
C PHE A 1104 15.79 -12.54 24.39
N GLY A 1105 15.54 -13.15 23.24
CA GLY A 1105 16.30 -14.26 22.66
C GLY A 1105 17.11 -13.78 21.46
N VAL A 1106 18.44 -13.84 21.55
CA VAL A 1106 19.34 -13.37 20.47
C VAL A 1106 20.51 -14.31 20.25
N ASP A 1107 20.83 -14.56 18.98
CA ASP A 1107 22.06 -15.22 18.54
C ASP A 1107 23.01 -14.17 17.96
N THR A 1108 24.15 -13.95 18.61
CA THR A 1108 25.17 -12.99 18.16
C THR A 1108 26.47 -13.70 17.79
N PRO A 1109 26.66 -14.09 16.51
CA PRO A 1109 27.95 -14.56 16.01
C PRO A 1109 29.08 -13.56 16.30
N ALA A 1110 30.32 -14.04 16.25
CA ALA A 1110 31.48 -13.17 16.53
C ALA A 1110 31.55 -11.99 15.55
N GLY A 1111 31.64 -10.77 16.08
CA GLY A 1111 31.64 -9.55 15.27
C GLY A 1111 30.25 -8.97 15.00
N THR A 1112 29.20 -9.50 15.63
CA THR A 1112 27.84 -8.96 15.55
C THR A 1112 27.36 -8.50 16.91
N THR A 1113 26.44 -7.54 16.93
CA THR A 1113 25.81 -7.01 18.14
C THR A 1113 24.33 -6.72 17.90
N VAL A 1114 23.52 -6.84 18.95
CA VAL A 1114 22.14 -6.36 18.96
C VAL A 1114 22.00 -5.36 20.10
N THR A 1115 21.52 -4.16 19.83
CA THR A 1115 21.31 -3.11 20.82
C THR A 1115 19.83 -2.75 20.89
N PHE A 1116 19.23 -2.87 22.07
CA PHE A 1116 17.86 -2.48 22.33
C PHE A 1116 17.85 -1.07 22.94
N VAL A 1117 17.19 -0.14 22.27
CA VAL A 1117 17.10 1.28 22.65
C VAL A 1117 15.65 1.63 22.93
N GLY A 1118 15.40 2.24 24.09
CA GLY A 1118 14.08 2.69 24.50
C GLY A 1118 13.96 4.22 24.43
N ARG A 1119 12.88 4.71 23.85
CA ARG A 1119 12.42 6.11 23.95
C ARG A 1119 11.03 6.12 24.61
N THR A 1120 10.71 7.12 25.43
CA THR A 1120 9.41 7.20 26.10
C THR A 1120 8.87 8.61 26.19
N ALA A 1121 7.55 8.77 26.04
CA ALA A 1121 6.86 10.06 26.04
C ALA A 1121 5.37 9.91 26.43
N ASP A 1122 4.73 11.00 26.82
CA ASP A 1122 3.28 11.01 27.12
C ASP A 1122 2.40 11.03 25.86
N THR A 1123 2.98 11.29 24.69
CA THR A 1123 2.28 11.32 23.40
C THR A 1123 3.12 10.65 22.32
N ILE A 1124 2.49 10.07 21.31
CA ILE A 1124 3.17 9.45 20.15
C ILE A 1124 4.12 10.46 19.47
N ALA A 1125 3.64 11.68 19.20
CA ALA A 1125 4.47 12.75 18.62
C ALA A 1125 5.68 13.12 19.49
N GLY A 1126 5.58 12.96 20.81
CA GLY A 1126 6.67 13.21 21.74
C GLY A 1126 7.83 12.22 21.58
N LEU A 1127 7.57 10.99 21.10
CA LEU A 1127 8.61 9.96 20.93
C LEU A 1127 9.71 10.37 19.96
N ALA A 1128 9.37 11.15 18.92
CA ALA A 1128 10.33 11.63 17.92
C ALA A 1128 11.42 12.56 18.50
N THR A 1129 11.19 13.13 19.69
CA THR A 1129 12.14 14.03 20.36
C THR A 1129 12.59 13.52 21.74
N ALA A 1130 12.16 12.32 22.13
CA ALA A 1130 12.48 11.73 23.41
C ALA A 1130 13.90 11.17 23.42
N ASP A 1131 14.61 11.29 24.53
CA ASP A 1131 15.99 10.83 24.66
C ASP A 1131 16.09 9.30 24.39
N ALA A 1132 17.03 8.89 23.53
CA ALA A 1132 17.34 7.49 23.30
C ALA A 1132 18.12 6.90 24.48
N VAL A 1133 17.63 5.81 25.07
CA VAL A 1133 18.29 5.14 26.18
C VAL A 1133 18.58 3.69 25.83
N THR A 1134 19.86 3.30 25.81
CA THR A 1134 20.24 1.89 25.68
C THR A 1134 19.74 1.09 26.88
N ILE A 1135 18.87 0.13 26.61
CA ILE A 1135 18.28 -0.77 27.61
C ILE A 1135 19.14 -2.03 27.78
N ALA A 1136 19.59 -2.61 26.66
CA ALA A 1136 20.42 -3.79 26.64
C ALA A 1136 21.25 -3.87 25.37
N GLU A 1137 22.44 -4.49 25.44
CA GLU A 1137 23.29 -4.81 24.30
C GLU A 1137 23.75 -6.27 24.38
N ALA A 1138 23.46 -7.09 23.39
CA ALA A 1138 23.93 -8.47 23.28
C ALA A 1138 25.18 -8.57 22.40
N PRO A 1139 26.18 -9.41 22.77
CA PRO A 1139 26.15 -10.44 23.82
C PRO A 1139 26.55 -9.97 25.23
N THR A 1140 26.72 -8.67 25.47
CA THR A 1140 27.25 -8.16 26.75
C THR A 1140 26.26 -8.25 27.91
N ASP A 1141 24.98 -8.05 27.64
CA ASP A 1141 23.89 -8.05 28.60
C ASP A 1141 23.08 -9.35 28.54
N GLY A 1142 22.49 -9.71 29.68
CA GLY A 1142 21.67 -10.91 29.82
C GLY A 1142 20.18 -10.57 29.93
N THR A 1143 19.33 -11.50 29.51
CA THR A 1143 17.88 -11.42 29.66
C THR A 1143 17.43 -11.92 31.05
N PRO A 1144 16.46 -11.26 31.72
CA PRO A 1144 15.82 -10.00 31.34
C PRO A 1144 16.66 -8.77 31.74
N ALA A 1145 16.65 -7.74 30.90
CA ALA A 1145 17.21 -6.42 31.20
C ALA A 1145 16.21 -5.54 31.96
N ASP A 1146 16.72 -4.65 32.82
CA ASP A 1146 15.93 -3.77 33.69
C ASP A 1146 15.75 -2.39 33.03
N VAL A 1147 14.57 -2.16 32.46
CA VAL A 1147 14.23 -0.95 31.69
C VAL A 1147 14.14 0.25 32.62
N LEU A 1148 13.54 0.08 33.80
CA LEU A 1148 13.38 1.15 34.78
C LEU A 1148 14.74 1.68 35.24
N THR A 1149 15.68 0.78 35.54
CA THR A 1149 17.03 1.14 35.94
C THR A 1149 17.78 1.86 34.82
N ALA A 1150 17.60 1.45 33.56
CA ALA A 1150 18.20 2.14 32.42
C ALA A 1150 17.69 3.59 32.31
N PHE A 1151 16.37 3.80 32.34
CA PHE A 1151 15.78 5.15 32.29
C PHE A 1151 16.14 6.01 33.50
N MET A 1152 16.07 5.47 34.72
CA MET A 1152 16.47 6.20 35.93
C MET A 1152 17.95 6.57 35.90
N GLY A 1153 18.81 5.70 35.35
CA GLY A 1153 20.23 5.95 35.15
C GLY A 1153 20.50 7.08 34.16
N ALA A 1154 19.67 7.18 33.11
CA ALA A 1154 19.69 8.25 32.12
C ALA A 1154 19.00 9.54 32.58
N GLY A 1155 18.23 9.50 33.68
CA GLY A 1155 17.45 10.64 34.17
C GLY A 1155 16.15 10.88 33.39
N VAL A 1156 15.68 9.87 32.66
CA VAL A 1156 14.44 9.90 31.87
C VAL A 1156 13.27 9.43 32.73
N THR A 1157 12.13 10.11 32.63
CA THR A 1157 10.90 9.73 33.33
C THR A 1157 10.01 8.92 32.37
N PRO A 1158 9.56 7.72 32.74
CA PRO A 1158 8.61 6.93 31.96
C PRO A 1158 7.33 7.70 31.60
N GLY A 1159 7.01 7.73 30.31
CA GLY A 1159 5.73 8.21 29.77
C GLY A 1159 4.84 7.06 29.31
N ARG A 1160 3.60 7.38 28.95
CA ARG A 1160 2.59 6.42 28.50
C ARG A 1160 3.03 5.58 27.29
N TYR A 1161 3.71 6.20 26.34
CA TYR A 1161 4.19 5.54 25.13
C TYR A 1161 5.66 5.17 25.28
N PHE A 1162 6.04 4.03 24.71
CA PHE A 1162 7.41 3.54 24.65
C PHE A 1162 7.71 3.08 23.22
N ARG A 1163 8.83 3.51 22.65
CA ARG A 1163 9.35 2.98 21.39
C ARG A 1163 10.59 2.14 21.68
N LEU A 1164 10.55 0.88 21.26
CA LEU A 1164 11.71 -0.01 21.24
C LEU A 1164 12.32 0.03 19.84
N THR A 1165 13.56 0.51 19.75
CA THR A 1165 14.39 0.42 18.55
C THR A 1165 15.38 -0.72 18.75
N THR A 1166 15.26 -1.77 17.96
CA THR A 1166 16.19 -2.91 17.96
C THR A 1166 17.20 -2.69 16.84
N ILE A 1167 18.44 -2.38 17.21
CA ILE A 1167 19.54 -2.11 16.28
C ILE A 1167 20.36 -3.38 16.11
N LEU A 1168 20.42 -3.91 14.90
CA LEU A 1168 21.30 -5.01 14.52
C LEU A 1168 22.54 -4.40 13.89
N ALA A 1169 23.72 -4.88 14.28
CA ALA A 1169 24.96 -4.55 13.62
C ALA A 1169 25.79 -5.81 13.37
N GLY A 1170 26.42 -5.88 12.21
CA GLY A 1170 27.18 -7.03 11.77
C GLY A 1170 28.37 -6.63 10.91
N GLU A 1171 29.24 -7.62 10.72
CA GLU A 1171 30.30 -7.54 9.72
C GLU A 1171 29.82 -8.24 8.45
N PRO A 1172 30.38 -7.89 7.29
CA PRO A 1172 29.91 -8.46 6.02
C PRO A 1172 30.00 -9.99 6.01
N GLY A 1173 28.87 -10.64 5.69
CA GLY A 1173 28.73 -12.10 5.70
C GLY A 1173 28.40 -12.73 7.07
N SER A 1174 28.12 -11.93 8.10
CA SER A 1174 27.66 -12.40 9.42
C SER A 1174 26.56 -11.51 9.97
N THR A 1175 25.40 -12.09 10.27
CA THR A 1175 24.25 -11.38 10.86
C THR A 1175 23.96 -11.89 12.28
N PRO A 1176 23.61 -11.00 13.23
CA PRO A 1176 22.91 -11.44 14.43
C PRO A 1176 21.48 -11.89 14.07
N VAL A 1177 20.86 -12.68 14.96
CA VAL A 1177 19.45 -13.10 14.84
C VAL A 1177 18.72 -12.71 16.12
N VAL A 1178 17.63 -11.95 16.01
CA VAL A 1178 16.69 -11.71 17.12
C VAL A 1178 15.53 -12.68 16.97
N ARG A 1179 15.42 -13.62 17.92
CA ARG A 1179 14.39 -14.68 17.96
C ARG A 1179 13.07 -14.15 18.48
N ASP A 1180 13.18 -13.38 19.56
CA ASP A 1180 12.05 -12.89 20.32
C ASP A 1180 12.49 -11.73 21.23
N TYR A 1181 11.52 -10.92 21.63
CA TYR A 1181 11.63 -10.11 22.84
C TYR A 1181 10.29 -9.95 23.54
N THR A 1182 10.33 -9.69 24.85
CA THR A 1182 9.16 -9.44 25.69
C THR A 1182 9.38 -8.18 26.52
N LEU A 1183 8.54 -7.16 26.31
CA LEU A 1183 8.51 -5.94 27.11
C LEU A 1183 7.42 -6.06 28.18
N GLY A 1184 7.77 -5.78 29.43
CA GLY A 1184 6.83 -5.78 30.57
C GLY A 1184 6.75 -4.42 31.26
N TRP A 1185 5.55 -4.03 31.68
CA TRP A 1185 5.27 -2.80 32.43
C TRP A 1185 4.21 -3.00 33.51
N SER A 1186 4.04 -2.02 34.39
CA SER A 1186 2.95 -1.99 35.35
C SER A 1186 2.27 -0.62 35.38
N CYS A 1187 0.97 -0.62 35.66
CA CYS A 1187 0.18 0.60 35.78
C CYS A 1187 -0.12 0.93 37.26
N PRO A 1188 -0.19 2.22 37.65
CA PRO A 1188 -0.42 2.66 39.03
C PRO A 1188 -1.77 2.28 39.65
#